data_AF-A2DVD0-F1
#
_entry.id   AF-A2DVD0-F1
#
_cell.length_a   1.000
_cell.length_b   1.000
_cell.length_c   1.000
_cell.angle_alpha   90.00
_cell.angle_beta   90.00
_cell.angle_gamma   90.00
#
_symmetry.space_group_name_H-M   'P 1'
#
loop_
_entity.id
_entity.type
_entity.pdbx_description
1 polymer ?
#
loop_
_entity_poly.entity_id
_entity_poly.type
_entity_poly.pdbx_seq_one_letter_code
_entity_poly.pdbx_strand_id
1 'polypeptide(L)'
;MTNIDPEFYYNSGTLLKGVNMPDPDLIISSNCLEIYGNNVNDYCFLYSKETLRSFRFDPNPQLTTIGKYAFYNCAKLQQIDLSMCTKLTIIGESAFSYCTSVTELFLPEGLRYIEKNGFSYIKIQSIEIPSTVIYIKDYGLGNINTLTSITFKEGSELRSLTNNVFLNDNFVEFKVPESVQEITGTFANSVLTLTIIRVHQNNKYFVSDNFAIYSKDYQTIYAFAPNSTFTYEINPKVKYIGYGAFKNAKCTSITIPPGVTSIEGWAFATAKNLKQIKLPPNITIINDYCFYNSGLTSIDIPEKVTKIGVGAFTGCNFLKTILLPGNLTDVGGGAFPPNPNINFTFKGDSQIMIDSQMLIMAKDNSSISLLLDSSATSIKISSQVKRIKLSSFLNKQSLSSITCDGTSELEYIEDNAFSYCTSLTSIPYFPKLKEIGILAFYQTKLSSQFIFPASFTYLANNAFSEVTTLPSVSFSSTVSKLTIQDSAFEGCTSLRTVSFDECTCDIFIGQNVFSGCTSLATFNVINRIKSIDSGSFMNSGLITITFEGSKTSFDTLPSMLFKGCSNLNEVSIPNNIISIGSECFSGTSITRASLPDSVESLYSECFKGCTNLERVDIFSSCNLSKVFPGIFEGCTSLSYISDFTSENLVCHNSTIYSKDFGRVYLHAPACRDNYISFDRRLNSVADSAFINSAYIEIVVFVDNSVSSIGRRALESCIRLKQISIPSSVSSIGDNAFINCISLKCGVLFQNKTQRFVDILTSSGLPKTSLVACQAFSCRPQQILNVPIPTILFTVFILM
;
A
#
# COMPACT_ATOMS: atom_id res chain seq x y z
N MET A 1 2.10 12.14 -35.10
CA MET A 1 2.61 12.24 -33.72
C MET A 1 2.77 13.71 -33.40
N THR A 2 2.43 14.09 -32.18
CA THR A 2 2.39 15.46 -31.67
C THR A 2 3.57 15.66 -30.73
N ASN A 3 4.31 16.76 -30.87
CA ASN A 3 5.40 17.08 -29.94
C ASN A 3 4.82 17.36 -28.55
N ILE A 4 5.46 16.87 -27.51
CA ILE A 4 5.05 17.21 -26.14
C ILE A 4 5.28 18.71 -25.89
N ASP A 5 4.29 19.37 -25.30
CA ASP A 5 4.37 20.81 -25.04
C ASP A 5 5.54 21.15 -24.08
N PRO A 6 6.26 22.26 -24.32
CA PRO A 6 7.40 22.68 -23.51
C PRO A 6 7.10 22.83 -22.01
N GLU A 7 5.84 23.07 -21.63
CA GLU A 7 5.43 23.23 -20.23
C GLU A 7 5.58 21.96 -19.39
N PHE A 8 5.61 20.78 -20.04
CA PHE A 8 5.83 19.50 -19.36
C PHE A 8 7.32 19.17 -19.18
N TYR A 9 8.22 20.01 -19.72
CA TYR A 9 9.65 19.86 -19.57
C TYR A 9 10.21 20.84 -18.52
N TYR A 10 10.90 20.27 -17.54
CA TYR A 10 11.56 20.97 -16.45
C TYR A 10 13.08 20.96 -16.67
N ASN A 11 13.80 21.73 -15.85
CA ASN A 11 15.27 21.79 -15.86
C ASN A 11 15.85 22.11 -17.26
N SER A 12 15.29 23.13 -17.92
CA SER A 12 15.71 23.54 -19.27
C SER A 12 15.54 22.45 -20.34
N GLY A 13 14.51 21.61 -20.23
CA GLY A 13 14.21 20.59 -21.24
C GLY A 13 14.64 19.17 -20.86
N THR A 14 15.40 18.99 -19.78
CA THR A 14 16.05 17.71 -19.48
C THR A 14 15.20 16.73 -18.68
N LEU A 15 14.12 17.18 -18.04
CA LEU A 15 13.24 16.35 -17.22
C LEU A 15 11.80 16.45 -17.74
N LEU A 16 11.23 15.33 -18.17
CA LEU A 16 9.83 15.25 -18.60
C LEU A 16 8.93 14.81 -17.44
N LYS A 17 7.89 15.59 -17.11
CA LYS A 17 7.00 15.30 -15.97
C LYS A 17 5.57 15.77 -16.21
N GLY A 18 4.60 14.97 -15.78
CA GLY A 18 3.19 15.34 -15.66
C GLY A 18 2.48 15.59 -16.99
N VAL A 19 2.81 14.81 -18.03
CA VAL A 19 2.23 14.95 -19.37
C VAL A 19 0.72 14.75 -19.29
N ASN A 20 -0.01 15.78 -19.71
CA ASN A 20 -1.47 15.81 -19.78
C ASN A 20 -1.91 16.29 -21.17
N MET A 21 -1.64 15.48 -22.18
CA MET A 21 -2.03 15.76 -23.56
C MET A 21 -3.11 14.78 -24.03
N PRO A 22 -4.13 15.24 -24.77
CA PRO A 22 -5.18 14.39 -25.31
C PRO A 22 -4.70 13.57 -26.53
N ASP A 23 -3.65 14.03 -27.21
CA ASP A 23 -3.06 13.37 -28.37
C ASP A 23 -2.55 11.96 -28.01
N PRO A 24 -2.94 10.92 -28.77
CA PRO A 24 -2.58 9.54 -28.45
C PRO A 24 -1.14 9.18 -28.88
N ASP A 25 -0.51 9.93 -29.79
CA ASP A 25 0.80 9.59 -30.33
C ASP A 25 1.77 10.75 -30.13
N LEU A 26 2.75 10.59 -29.24
CA LEU A 26 3.60 11.70 -28.77
C LEU A 26 5.04 11.61 -29.24
N ILE A 27 5.70 12.77 -29.38
CA ILE A 27 7.14 12.87 -29.65
C ILE A 27 7.82 13.49 -28.42
N ILE A 28 8.78 12.77 -27.87
CA ILE A 28 9.61 13.17 -26.74
C ILE A 28 10.87 13.86 -27.29
N SER A 29 11.19 15.03 -26.74
CA SER A 29 12.32 15.85 -27.16
C SER A 29 13.65 15.12 -26.97
N SER A 30 14.58 15.30 -27.91
CA SER A 30 15.92 14.73 -27.83
C SER A 30 16.75 15.29 -26.67
N ASN A 31 16.41 16.48 -26.15
CA ASN A 31 17.06 17.07 -24.97
C ASN A 31 16.66 16.40 -23.64
N CYS A 32 15.60 15.60 -23.65
CA CYS A 32 15.13 14.88 -22.47
C CYS A 32 16.19 13.89 -21.99
N LEU A 33 16.63 14.01 -20.74
CA LEU A 33 17.56 13.10 -20.06
C LEU A 33 16.81 12.11 -19.17
N GLU A 34 15.70 12.54 -18.57
CA GLU A 34 14.94 11.74 -17.61
C GLU A 34 13.43 11.86 -17.85
N ILE A 35 12.74 10.71 -17.85
CA ILE A 35 11.28 10.66 -17.76
C ILE A 35 10.91 10.40 -16.30
N TYR A 36 10.22 11.36 -15.68
CA TYR A 36 9.96 11.36 -14.25
C TYR A 36 9.09 10.18 -13.79
N GLY A 37 9.36 9.69 -12.58
CA GLY A 37 8.52 8.70 -11.96
C GLY A 37 8.88 8.41 -10.50
N ASN A 38 7.88 8.33 -9.61
CA ASN A 38 8.06 8.17 -8.17
C ASN A 38 7.25 6.99 -7.61
N ASN A 39 5.92 7.07 -7.69
CA ASN A 39 5.01 6.04 -7.19
C ASN A 39 3.72 5.97 -8.03
N VAL A 40 2.83 5.04 -7.72
CA VAL A 40 1.55 4.78 -8.42
C VAL A 40 0.61 6.01 -8.50
N ASN A 41 0.78 7.01 -7.64
CA ASN A 41 -0.01 8.24 -7.63
C ASN A 41 0.74 9.45 -8.20
N ASP A 42 2.02 9.32 -8.58
CA ASP A 42 2.88 10.42 -9.05
C ASP A 42 3.95 9.91 -10.05
N TYR A 43 3.64 10.04 -11.35
CA TYR A 43 4.53 9.65 -12.45
C TYR A 43 4.22 10.42 -13.74
N CYS A 44 5.14 10.37 -14.71
CA CYS A 44 5.11 11.22 -15.91
C CYS A 44 3.80 11.15 -16.71
N PHE A 45 3.33 9.95 -17.07
CA PHE A 45 2.16 9.78 -17.95
C PHE A 45 0.85 9.49 -17.19
N LEU A 46 0.73 9.84 -15.91
CA LEU A 46 -0.45 9.57 -15.09
C LEU A 46 -1.75 10.11 -15.71
N TYR A 47 -1.70 11.31 -16.28
CA TYR A 47 -2.88 11.99 -16.84
C TYR A 47 -3.20 11.56 -18.29
N SER A 48 -2.20 11.06 -19.03
CA SER A 48 -2.36 10.55 -20.40
C SER A 48 -2.39 9.02 -20.50
N LYS A 49 -2.39 8.26 -19.39
CA LYS A 49 -2.33 6.78 -19.39
C LYS A 49 -3.48 6.12 -20.17
N GLU A 50 -4.64 6.77 -20.23
CA GLU A 50 -5.84 6.29 -20.92
C GLU A 50 -5.89 6.70 -22.40
N THR A 51 -4.98 7.58 -22.86
CA THR A 51 -4.96 8.10 -24.24
C THR A 51 -3.71 7.67 -24.99
N LEU A 52 -2.56 7.57 -24.32
CA LEU A 52 -1.26 7.26 -24.93
C LEU A 52 -1.29 5.89 -25.64
N ARG A 53 -1.14 5.93 -26.96
CA ARG A 53 -1.09 4.78 -27.87
C ARG A 53 0.32 4.49 -28.36
N SER A 54 1.11 5.53 -28.62
CA SER A 54 2.50 5.40 -29.06
C SER A 54 3.34 6.61 -28.66
N PHE A 55 4.65 6.41 -28.57
CA PHE A 55 5.61 7.51 -28.44
C PHE A 55 6.83 7.26 -29.31
N ARG A 56 7.53 8.34 -29.68
CA ARG A 56 8.87 8.30 -30.31
C ARG A 56 9.74 9.41 -29.76
N PHE A 57 11.02 9.38 -30.09
CA PHE A 57 11.96 10.46 -29.77
C PHE A 57 12.34 11.25 -31.01
N ASP A 58 12.64 12.52 -30.82
CA ASP A 58 13.42 13.27 -31.80
C ASP A 58 14.77 12.59 -32.09
N PRO A 59 15.37 12.82 -33.27
CA PRO A 59 16.69 12.26 -33.59
C PRO A 59 17.75 12.58 -32.54
N ASN A 60 18.62 11.60 -32.27
CA ASN A 60 19.70 11.67 -31.27
C ASN A 60 19.22 11.92 -29.83
N PRO A 61 18.33 11.08 -29.27
CA PRO A 61 17.85 11.25 -27.90
C PRO A 61 19.00 11.16 -26.89
N GLN A 62 18.97 12.06 -25.91
CA GLN A 62 19.96 12.13 -24.82
C GLN A 62 19.52 11.37 -23.55
N LEU A 63 18.38 10.65 -23.62
CA LEU A 63 17.74 9.98 -22.50
C LEU A 63 18.70 9.03 -21.77
N THR A 64 18.85 9.19 -20.46
CA THR A 64 19.66 8.34 -19.60
C THR A 64 18.83 7.47 -18.65
N THR A 65 17.60 7.88 -18.33
CA THR A 65 16.79 7.23 -17.29
C THR A 65 15.29 7.31 -17.58
N ILE A 66 14.59 6.20 -17.37
CA ILE A 66 13.12 6.16 -17.25
C ILE A 66 12.79 5.87 -15.79
N GLY A 67 12.12 6.80 -15.11
CA GLY A 67 11.82 6.74 -13.68
C GLY A 67 10.79 5.68 -13.29
N LYS A 68 10.59 5.51 -11.98
CA LYS A 68 9.67 4.51 -11.43
C LYS A 68 8.24 4.79 -11.87
N TYR A 69 7.48 3.78 -12.29
CA TYR A 69 6.09 3.95 -12.73
C TYR A 69 5.88 4.93 -13.92
N ALA A 70 6.93 5.39 -14.61
CA ALA A 70 6.84 6.48 -15.59
C ALA A 70 5.72 6.33 -16.64
N PHE A 71 5.47 5.10 -17.10
CA PHE A 71 4.41 4.69 -18.04
C PHE A 71 3.45 3.66 -17.42
N TYR A 72 3.36 3.61 -16.09
CA TYR A 72 2.56 2.61 -15.39
C TYR A 72 1.11 2.62 -15.86
N ASN A 73 0.58 1.44 -16.20
CA ASN A 73 -0.80 1.25 -16.65
C ASN A 73 -1.20 2.14 -17.85
N CYS A 74 -0.27 2.44 -18.75
CA CYS A 74 -0.60 3.01 -20.08
C CYS A 74 -1.23 1.91 -20.95
N ALA A 75 -2.47 1.54 -20.65
CA ALA A 75 -3.11 0.33 -21.15
C ALA A 75 -3.33 0.31 -22.67
N LYS A 76 -3.32 1.48 -23.33
CA LYS A 76 -3.46 1.60 -24.80
C LYS A 76 -2.13 1.65 -25.55
N LEU A 77 -1.00 1.71 -24.84
CA LEU A 77 0.33 1.73 -25.47
C LEU A 77 0.56 0.43 -26.25
N GLN A 78 0.87 0.52 -27.54
CA GLN A 78 0.95 -0.64 -28.44
C GLN A 78 2.39 -1.14 -28.63
N GLN A 79 3.37 -0.26 -28.55
CA GLN A 79 4.78 -0.53 -28.82
C GLN A 79 5.64 0.29 -27.87
N ILE A 80 6.76 -0.29 -27.44
CA ILE A 80 7.84 0.40 -26.73
C ILE A 80 9.08 0.31 -27.61
N ASP A 81 9.41 1.40 -28.31
CA ASP A 81 10.64 1.49 -29.11
C ASP A 81 11.64 2.43 -28.43
N LEU A 82 12.65 1.84 -27.80
CA LEU A 82 13.74 2.55 -27.14
C LEU A 82 15.05 2.40 -27.93
N SER A 83 15.03 1.82 -29.13
CA SER A 83 16.23 1.42 -29.90
C SER A 83 17.21 2.58 -30.17
N MET A 84 16.69 3.81 -30.32
CA MET A 84 17.49 5.01 -30.56
C MET A 84 18.13 5.60 -29.28
N CYS A 85 17.70 5.18 -28.09
CA CYS A 85 18.12 5.74 -26.81
C CYS A 85 19.42 5.11 -26.31
N THR A 86 20.52 5.24 -27.06
CA THR A 86 21.80 4.57 -26.74
C THR A 86 22.49 5.05 -25.47
N LYS A 87 22.04 6.17 -24.89
CA LYS A 87 22.50 6.68 -23.58
C LYS A 87 21.65 6.19 -22.41
N LEU A 88 20.53 5.52 -22.66
CA LEU A 88 19.60 5.06 -21.64
C LEU A 88 20.25 3.95 -20.84
N THR A 89 20.39 4.13 -19.53
CA THR A 89 21.07 3.16 -18.65
C THR A 89 20.12 2.41 -17.73
N ILE A 90 18.96 3.00 -17.38
CA ILE A 90 18.05 2.48 -16.35
C ILE A 90 16.59 2.54 -16.82
N ILE A 91 15.89 1.42 -16.68
CA ILE A 91 14.43 1.32 -16.63
C ILE A 91 14.01 1.14 -15.17
N GLY A 92 13.29 2.12 -14.63
CA GLY A 92 12.89 2.16 -13.23
C GLY A 92 11.83 1.13 -12.83
N GLU A 93 11.63 0.99 -11.53
CA GLU A 93 10.66 0.05 -10.93
C GLU A 93 9.26 0.28 -11.50
N SER A 94 8.63 -0.79 -11.99
CA SER A 94 7.29 -0.75 -12.59
C SER A 94 7.11 0.26 -13.74
N ALA A 95 8.19 0.74 -14.38
CA ALA A 95 8.15 1.80 -15.38
C ALA A 95 7.12 1.55 -16.50
N PHE A 96 7.03 0.32 -17.00
CA PHE A 96 6.06 -0.11 -18.02
C PHE A 96 5.13 -1.22 -17.53
N SER A 97 4.99 -1.42 -16.21
CA SER A 97 4.06 -2.41 -15.67
C SER A 97 2.62 -2.12 -16.12
N TYR A 98 1.85 -3.17 -16.42
CA TYR A 98 0.44 -3.09 -16.84
C TYR A 98 0.20 -2.32 -18.16
N CYS A 99 1.21 -2.16 -19.02
CA CYS A 99 1.00 -1.72 -20.40
C CYS A 99 0.43 -2.87 -21.26
N THR A 100 -0.81 -3.27 -20.96
CA THR A 100 -1.42 -4.53 -21.40
C THR A 100 -1.70 -4.65 -22.91
N SER A 101 -1.49 -3.59 -23.69
CA SER A 101 -1.60 -3.62 -25.17
C SER A 101 -0.25 -3.69 -25.89
N VAL A 102 0.87 -3.64 -25.16
CA VAL A 102 2.20 -3.66 -25.78
C VAL A 102 2.52 -5.04 -26.34
N THR A 103 2.71 -5.12 -27.66
CA THR A 103 3.07 -6.37 -28.37
C THR A 103 4.50 -6.35 -28.92
N GLU A 104 5.13 -5.18 -28.96
CA GLU A 104 6.48 -4.99 -29.47
C GLU A 104 7.34 -4.19 -28.49
N LEU A 105 8.56 -4.67 -28.22
CA LEU A 105 9.53 -4.04 -27.33
C LEU A 105 10.92 -4.10 -27.96
N PHE A 106 11.53 -2.92 -28.14
CA PHE A 106 12.89 -2.78 -28.65
C PHE A 106 13.75 -2.05 -27.61
N LEU A 107 14.81 -2.70 -27.13
CA LEU A 107 15.73 -2.17 -26.12
C LEU A 107 17.03 -1.65 -26.76
N PRO A 108 17.63 -0.55 -26.26
CA PRO A 108 18.86 0.02 -26.83
C PRO A 108 20.13 -0.64 -26.31
N GLU A 109 21.18 -0.61 -27.13
CA GLU A 109 22.57 -0.78 -26.66
C GLU A 109 22.97 0.44 -25.82
N GLY A 110 23.30 0.21 -24.55
CA GLY A 110 23.49 1.25 -23.54
C GLY A 110 22.69 0.97 -22.27
N LEU A 111 21.58 0.21 -22.38
CA LEU A 111 20.77 -0.18 -21.23
C LEU A 111 21.56 -1.11 -20.31
N ARG A 112 21.61 -0.78 -19.02
CA ARG A 112 22.38 -1.51 -18.00
C ARG A 112 21.51 -2.18 -16.94
N TYR A 113 20.40 -1.53 -16.55
CA TYR A 113 19.57 -1.96 -15.43
C TYR A 113 18.08 -1.98 -15.82
N ILE A 114 17.43 -3.12 -15.58
CA ILE A 114 15.98 -3.26 -15.58
C ILE A 114 15.56 -3.53 -14.14
N GLU A 115 14.92 -2.55 -13.51
CA GLU A 115 14.49 -2.63 -12.12
C GLU A 115 13.23 -3.51 -11.95
N LYS A 116 12.83 -3.69 -10.68
CA LYS A 116 11.74 -4.59 -10.29
C LYS A 116 10.46 -4.28 -11.07
N ASN A 117 9.80 -5.31 -11.62
CA ASN A 117 8.61 -5.19 -12.45
C ASN A 117 8.72 -4.26 -13.68
N GLY A 118 9.93 -3.92 -14.15
CA GLY A 118 10.14 -2.93 -15.22
C GLY A 118 9.21 -3.10 -16.43
N PHE A 119 8.97 -4.35 -16.87
CA PHE A 119 8.11 -4.70 -18.00
C PHE A 119 7.02 -5.73 -17.66
N SER A 120 6.53 -5.81 -16.42
CA SER A 120 5.52 -6.82 -16.06
C SER A 120 4.14 -6.58 -16.71
N TYR A 121 3.42 -7.67 -17.02
CA TYR A 121 2.05 -7.61 -17.55
C TYR A 121 1.90 -6.93 -18.93
N ILE A 122 2.96 -6.96 -19.75
CA ILE A 122 2.88 -6.64 -21.19
C ILE A 122 2.57 -7.91 -22.01
N LYS A 123 2.40 -7.78 -23.34
CA LYS A 123 1.97 -8.87 -24.22
C LYS A 123 2.94 -9.18 -25.38
N ILE A 124 4.24 -8.97 -25.16
CA ILE A 124 5.26 -9.30 -26.16
C ILE A 124 5.42 -10.82 -26.32
N GLN A 125 5.81 -11.27 -27.53
CA GLN A 125 6.03 -12.69 -27.81
C GLN A 125 7.49 -13.11 -27.66
N SER A 126 8.42 -12.20 -27.97
CA SER A 126 9.86 -12.42 -27.88
C SER A 126 10.58 -11.17 -27.42
N ILE A 127 11.75 -11.34 -26.82
CA ILE A 127 12.64 -10.24 -26.45
C ILE A 127 14.10 -10.60 -26.75
N GLU A 128 14.84 -9.63 -27.27
CA GLU A 128 16.30 -9.66 -27.34
C GLU A 128 16.86 -8.71 -26.28
N ILE A 129 17.66 -9.26 -25.37
CA ILE A 129 18.32 -8.50 -24.31
C ILE A 129 19.64 -7.94 -24.87
N PRO A 130 19.85 -6.61 -24.85
CA PRO A 130 21.07 -5.98 -25.32
C PRO A 130 22.32 -6.47 -24.60
N SER A 131 23.48 -6.36 -25.25
CA SER A 131 24.75 -6.85 -24.70
C SER A 131 25.14 -6.14 -23.39
N THR A 132 24.77 -4.86 -23.26
CA THR A 132 25.14 -3.99 -22.13
C THR A 132 24.33 -4.21 -20.84
N VAL A 133 23.27 -5.03 -20.87
CA VAL A 133 22.41 -5.24 -19.68
C VAL A 133 23.18 -6.05 -18.64
N ILE A 134 23.34 -5.48 -17.46
CA ILE A 134 24.10 -6.07 -16.34
C ILE A 134 23.16 -6.77 -15.35
N TYR A 135 22.01 -6.14 -15.06
CA TYR A 135 21.04 -6.66 -14.10
C TYR A 135 19.61 -6.51 -14.60
N ILE A 136 18.84 -7.58 -14.35
CA ILE A 136 17.38 -7.61 -14.44
C ILE A 136 16.92 -8.03 -13.04
N LYS A 137 16.25 -7.13 -12.33
CA LYS A 137 15.77 -7.38 -10.97
C LYS A 137 14.51 -8.25 -10.98
N ASP A 138 14.09 -8.67 -9.79
CA ASP A 138 12.92 -9.52 -9.58
C ASP A 138 11.71 -9.01 -10.36
N TYR A 139 11.01 -9.90 -11.06
CA TYR A 139 9.86 -9.59 -11.92
C TYR A 139 10.14 -8.62 -13.08
N GLY A 140 11.40 -8.20 -13.31
CA GLY A 140 11.75 -7.21 -14.34
C GLY A 140 11.23 -7.56 -15.74
N LEU A 141 11.18 -8.85 -16.06
CA LEU A 141 10.59 -9.43 -17.27
C LEU A 141 9.55 -10.51 -16.95
N GLY A 142 8.93 -10.48 -15.77
CA GLY A 142 7.97 -11.50 -15.33
C GLY A 142 6.52 -11.09 -15.56
N ASN A 143 5.63 -12.08 -15.50
CA ASN A 143 4.18 -12.02 -15.76
C ASN A 143 3.86 -11.58 -17.18
N ILE A 144 4.68 -12.00 -18.15
CA ILE A 144 4.47 -11.82 -19.58
C ILE A 144 4.02 -13.17 -20.13
N ASN A 145 2.77 -13.52 -19.89
CA ASN A 145 2.23 -14.85 -20.24
C ASN A 145 2.24 -15.16 -21.76
N THR A 146 2.51 -14.16 -22.61
CA THR A 146 2.68 -14.33 -24.06
C THR A 146 4.13 -14.54 -24.48
N LEU A 147 5.10 -14.35 -23.58
CA LEU A 147 6.53 -14.44 -23.87
C LEU A 147 6.92 -15.90 -24.10
N THR A 148 7.34 -16.22 -25.31
CA THR A 148 7.70 -17.57 -25.77
C THR A 148 9.18 -17.73 -26.08
N SER A 149 9.92 -16.62 -26.26
CA SER A 149 11.34 -16.65 -26.61
C SER A 149 12.12 -15.50 -25.97
N ILE A 150 13.29 -15.82 -25.44
CA ILE A 150 14.24 -14.85 -24.89
C ILE A 150 15.60 -15.12 -25.51
N THR A 151 16.23 -14.08 -26.03
CA THR A 151 17.57 -14.14 -26.60
C THR A 151 18.45 -13.09 -25.95
N PHE A 152 19.75 -13.38 -25.87
CA PHE A 152 20.75 -12.44 -25.38
C PHE A 152 21.71 -12.17 -26.54
N LYS A 153 22.01 -10.89 -26.76
CA LYS A 153 22.98 -10.52 -27.78
C LYS A 153 24.38 -11.03 -27.43
N GLU A 154 25.18 -11.30 -28.45
CA GLU A 154 26.59 -11.70 -28.29
C GLU A 154 27.36 -10.67 -27.46
N GLY A 155 28.22 -11.15 -26.55
CA GLY A 155 28.96 -10.29 -25.61
C GLY A 155 28.13 -9.78 -24.43
N SER A 156 27.02 -10.45 -24.07
CA SER A 156 26.19 -10.11 -22.91
C SER A 156 27.02 -9.88 -21.63
N GLU A 157 26.68 -8.83 -20.87
CA GLU A 157 27.27 -8.48 -19.58
C GLU A 157 26.41 -8.93 -18.38
N LEU A 158 25.33 -9.68 -18.61
CA LEU A 158 24.37 -10.06 -17.57
C LEU A 158 25.07 -10.85 -16.46
N ARG A 159 24.98 -10.38 -15.21
CA ARG A 159 25.74 -10.99 -14.09
C ARG A 159 24.96 -12.05 -13.33
N SER A 160 23.64 -11.91 -13.20
CA SER A 160 22.86 -12.74 -12.29
C SER A 160 21.47 -13.08 -12.83
N LEU A 161 20.98 -14.25 -12.46
CA LEU A 161 19.59 -14.68 -12.62
C LEU A 161 19.00 -14.94 -11.23
N THR A 162 18.29 -13.95 -10.68
CA THR A 162 17.75 -13.98 -9.30
C THR A 162 16.25 -14.27 -9.28
N ASN A 163 15.67 -14.36 -8.09
CA ASN A 163 14.30 -14.81 -7.86
C ASN A 163 13.27 -14.09 -8.75
N ASN A 164 12.38 -14.86 -9.38
CA ASN A 164 11.19 -14.34 -10.08
C ASN A 164 11.47 -13.40 -11.27
N VAL A 165 12.68 -13.32 -11.81
CA VAL A 165 12.99 -12.48 -12.99
C VAL A 165 12.01 -12.75 -14.15
N PHE A 166 11.66 -14.01 -14.38
CA PHE A 166 10.76 -14.48 -15.44
C PHE A 166 9.50 -15.18 -14.90
N LEU A 167 8.96 -14.70 -13.76
CA LEU A 167 7.83 -15.38 -13.11
C LEU A 167 6.61 -15.51 -14.05
N ASN A 168 6.01 -16.69 -14.16
CA ASN A 168 4.77 -16.94 -14.93
C ASN A 168 4.85 -16.69 -16.46
N ASP A 169 6.06 -16.61 -17.03
CA ASP A 169 6.23 -16.55 -18.49
C ASP A 169 6.06 -17.95 -19.14
N ASN A 170 6.08 -18.03 -20.48
CA ASN A 170 5.72 -19.24 -21.23
C ASN A 170 6.76 -19.69 -22.29
N PHE A 171 8.03 -19.34 -22.12
CA PHE A 171 9.09 -19.82 -23.02
C PHE A 171 9.42 -21.30 -22.80
N VAL A 172 9.92 -21.96 -23.84
CA VAL A 172 10.18 -23.41 -23.88
C VAL A 172 11.67 -23.74 -23.71
N GLU A 173 12.55 -22.83 -24.12
CA GLU A 173 14.01 -22.95 -23.96
C GLU A 173 14.57 -21.69 -23.31
N PHE A 174 15.57 -21.87 -22.44
CA PHE A 174 16.35 -20.76 -21.89
C PHE A 174 17.86 -21.02 -22.04
N LYS A 175 18.59 -20.02 -22.53
CA LYS A 175 20.04 -20.08 -22.70
C LYS A 175 20.71 -19.08 -21.75
N VAL A 176 21.44 -19.59 -20.77
CA VAL A 176 22.23 -18.78 -19.82
C VAL A 176 23.46 -18.23 -20.54
N PRO A 177 23.66 -16.90 -20.58
CA PRO A 177 24.84 -16.26 -21.18
C PRO A 177 26.17 -16.63 -20.51
N GLU A 178 27.28 -16.35 -21.19
CA GLU A 178 28.64 -16.62 -20.68
C GLU A 178 29.05 -15.77 -19.47
N SER A 179 28.44 -14.59 -19.31
CA SER A 179 28.73 -13.62 -18.25
C SER A 179 28.08 -13.94 -16.91
N VAL A 180 27.03 -14.76 -16.90
CA VAL A 180 26.25 -15.03 -15.69
C VAL A 180 27.12 -15.78 -14.68
N GLN A 181 27.23 -15.20 -13.49
CA GLN A 181 28.05 -15.66 -12.38
C GLN A 181 27.24 -16.08 -11.15
N GLU A 182 25.95 -15.73 -11.10
CA GLU A 182 25.06 -16.06 -9.98
C GLU A 182 23.67 -16.50 -10.48
N ILE A 183 23.14 -17.60 -9.94
CA ILE A 183 21.83 -18.16 -10.32
C ILE A 183 21.11 -18.64 -9.06
N THR A 184 19.84 -18.29 -8.91
CA THR A 184 18.91 -18.94 -7.97
C THR A 184 17.92 -19.83 -8.74
N GLY A 185 17.52 -20.98 -8.20
CA GLY A 185 16.64 -21.93 -8.92
C GLY A 185 15.25 -21.40 -9.24
N THR A 186 14.87 -20.30 -8.62
CA THR A 186 13.58 -19.63 -8.71
C THR A 186 13.54 -18.49 -9.72
N PHE A 187 14.60 -18.27 -10.51
CA PHE A 187 14.64 -17.20 -11.51
C PHE A 187 13.56 -17.32 -12.59
N ALA A 188 13.25 -18.56 -12.99
CA ALA A 188 12.18 -18.92 -13.92
C ALA A 188 11.00 -19.59 -13.20
N ASN A 189 10.67 -19.09 -12.00
CA ASN A 189 9.53 -19.59 -11.22
C ASN A 189 8.26 -19.63 -12.09
N SER A 190 7.52 -20.73 -11.99
CA SER A 190 6.24 -20.89 -12.69
C SER A 190 6.29 -20.79 -14.22
N VAL A 191 7.47 -20.87 -14.85
CA VAL A 191 7.57 -21.09 -16.31
C VAL A 191 7.32 -22.56 -16.60
N LEU A 192 6.04 -22.97 -16.51
CA LEU A 192 5.61 -24.37 -16.54
C LEU A 192 5.78 -25.05 -17.93
N THR A 193 6.12 -24.25 -18.94
CA THR A 193 6.39 -24.66 -20.33
C THR A 193 7.84 -25.02 -20.59
N LEU A 194 8.77 -24.61 -19.73
CA LEU A 194 10.22 -24.74 -19.94
C LEU A 194 10.66 -26.22 -19.98
N THR A 195 11.16 -26.66 -21.13
CA THR A 195 11.62 -28.03 -21.40
C THR A 195 13.14 -28.14 -21.52
N ILE A 196 13.82 -27.05 -21.90
CA ILE A 196 15.27 -27.05 -22.14
C ILE A 196 15.92 -25.87 -21.43
N ILE A 197 17.00 -26.12 -20.69
CA ILE A 197 17.89 -25.07 -20.17
C ILE A 197 19.32 -25.39 -20.56
N ARG A 198 19.99 -24.43 -21.19
CA ARG A 198 21.38 -24.55 -21.62
C ARG A 198 22.23 -23.46 -21.01
N VAL A 199 23.49 -23.79 -20.73
CA VAL A 199 24.52 -22.83 -20.36
C VAL A 199 25.47 -22.63 -21.54
N HIS A 200 25.80 -21.38 -21.85
CA HIS A 200 26.78 -21.06 -22.89
C HIS A 200 28.11 -21.78 -22.63
N GLN A 201 28.74 -22.30 -23.69
CA GLN A 201 29.96 -23.11 -23.59
C GLN A 201 31.12 -22.40 -22.89
N ASN A 202 31.22 -21.07 -23.06
CA ASN A 202 32.26 -20.23 -22.46
C ASN A 202 31.95 -19.78 -21.03
N ASN A 203 30.78 -20.10 -20.48
CA ASN A 203 30.45 -19.71 -19.11
C ASN A 203 31.46 -20.37 -18.13
N LYS A 204 32.07 -19.54 -17.27
CA LYS A 204 33.13 -19.95 -16.35
C LYS A 204 32.60 -20.60 -15.07
N TYR A 205 31.35 -20.34 -14.71
CA TYR A 205 30.76 -20.68 -13.41
C TYR A 205 29.78 -21.85 -13.48
N PHE A 206 29.13 -22.03 -14.63
CA PHE A 206 28.05 -23.00 -14.79
C PHE A 206 28.26 -23.93 -15.99
N VAL A 207 27.52 -25.04 -15.95
CA VAL A 207 27.38 -26.01 -17.04
C VAL A 207 25.96 -26.59 -17.00
N SER A 208 25.48 -27.14 -18.11
CA SER A 208 24.15 -27.76 -18.18
C SER A 208 24.18 -29.11 -18.88
N ASP A 209 23.21 -29.97 -18.57
CA ASP A 209 22.94 -31.24 -19.27
C ASP A 209 21.72 -31.19 -20.20
N ASN A 210 21.31 -29.98 -20.61
CA ASN A 210 20.08 -29.63 -21.33
C ASN A 210 18.81 -29.52 -20.48
N PHE A 211 18.78 -30.08 -19.28
CA PHE A 211 17.60 -30.06 -18.41
C PHE A 211 17.84 -29.31 -17.10
N ALA A 212 19.07 -29.34 -16.58
CA ALA A 212 19.45 -28.63 -15.39
C ALA A 212 20.71 -27.77 -15.57
N ILE A 213 20.83 -26.77 -14.69
CA ILE A 213 22.01 -25.93 -14.51
C ILE A 213 22.79 -26.45 -13.29
N TYR A 214 24.09 -26.65 -13.48
CA TYR A 214 25.04 -27.05 -12.45
C TYR A 214 26.13 -25.99 -12.28
N SER A 215 26.81 -25.98 -11.13
CA SER A 215 28.14 -25.38 -11.02
C SER A 215 29.11 -26.06 -11.99
N LYS A 216 30.16 -25.36 -12.42
CA LYS A 216 31.13 -25.86 -13.42
C LYS A 216 31.79 -27.18 -13.01
N ASP A 217 31.93 -27.42 -11.72
CA ASP A 217 32.49 -28.63 -11.12
C ASP A 217 31.44 -29.72 -10.80
N TYR A 218 30.16 -29.48 -11.11
CA TYR A 218 29.00 -30.31 -10.81
C TYR A 218 28.70 -30.52 -9.31
N GLN A 219 29.27 -29.73 -8.40
CA GLN A 219 28.97 -29.85 -6.97
C GLN A 219 27.58 -29.34 -6.57
N THR A 220 27.02 -28.38 -7.32
CA THR A 220 25.71 -27.79 -7.02
C THR A 220 24.81 -27.87 -8.24
N ILE A 221 23.54 -28.24 -8.04
CA ILE A 221 22.48 -28.05 -9.03
C ILE A 221 21.65 -26.83 -8.64
N TYR A 222 21.50 -25.88 -9.56
CA TYR A 222 20.86 -24.60 -9.30
C TYR A 222 19.41 -24.56 -9.77
N ALA A 223 19.12 -25.06 -10.98
CA ALA A 223 17.79 -24.99 -11.58
C ALA A 223 17.54 -26.19 -12.50
N PHE A 224 16.27 -26.54 -12.66
CA PHE A 224 15.78 -27.62 -13.53
C PHE A 224 14.61 -27.12 -14.37
N ALA A 225 14.57 -27.53 -15.64
CA ALA A 225 13.48 -27.25 -16.57
C ALA A 225 12.25 -28.08 -16.19
N PRO A 226 11.18 -27.49 -15.61
CA PRO A 226 10.10 -28.25 -14.97
C PRO A 226 9.34 -29.19 -15.89
N ASN A 227 9.29 -28.93 -17.20
CA ASN A 227 8.56 -29.72 -18.19
C ASN A 227 9.47 -30.59 -19.09
N SER A 228 10.73 -30.81 -18.68
CA SER A 228 11.75 -31.46 -19.52
C SER A 228 11.60 -32.97 -19.68
N THR A 229 11.36 -33.71 -18.60
CA THR A 229 11.36 -35.19 -18.59
C THR A 229 10.41 -35.74 -17.51
N PHE A 230 10.02 -37.01 -17.65
CA PHE A 230 9.26 -37.73 -16.63
C PHE A 230 10.13 -38.27 -15.50
N THR A 231 11.38 -38.64 -15.79
CA THR A 231 12.34 -39.13 -14.78
C THR A 231 13.66 -38.41 -14.93
N TYR A 232 14.35 -38.17 -13.81
CA TYR A 232 15.62 -37.44 -13.82
C TYR A 232 16.63 -38.03 -12.82
N GLU A 233 17.86 -38.26 -13.28
CA GLU A 233 18.98 -38.71 -12.45
C GLU A 233 19.96 -37.55 -12.27
N ILE A 234 20.18 -37.12 -11.03
CA ILE A 234 21.09 -36.01 -10.72
C ILE A 234 22.53 -36.50 -10.84
N ASN A 235 23.40 -35.68 -11.44
CA ASN A 235 24.83 -35.99 -11.59
C ASN A 235 25.46 -36.48 -10.26
N PRO A 236 26.16 -37.64 -10.24
CA PRO A 236 26.71 -38.23 -9.02
C PRO A 236 27.70 -37.36 -8.22
N LYS A 237 28.28 -36.32 -8.84
CA LYS A 237 29.20 -35.38 -8.18
C LYS A 237 28.49 -34.36 -7.29
N VAL A 238 27.17 -34.19 -7.43
CA VAL A 238 26.40 -33.19 -6.70
C VAL A 238 26.46 -33.42 -5.20
N LYS A 239 26.72 -32.32 -4.48
CA LYS A 239 26.74 -32.19 -3.03
C LYS A 239 25.60 -31.32 -2.51
N TYR A 240 25.14 -30.35 -3.32
CA TYR A 240 24.17 -29.34 -2.92
C TYR A 240 23.03 -29.23 -3.94
N ILE A 241 21.78 -29.29 -3.48
CA ILE A 241 20.59 -28.98 -4.28
C ILE A 241 20.11 -27.58 -3.88
N GLY A 242 20.22 -26.63 -4.82
CA GLY A 242 19.96 -25.21 -4.58
C GLY A 242 18.49 -24.87 -4.34
N TYR A 243 18.27 -23.65 -3.84
CA TYR A 243 16.95 -23.14 -3.48
C TYR A 243 16.01 -23.15 -4.69
N GLY A 244 14.88 -23.85 -4.57
CA GLY A 244 13.89 -23.98 -5.64
C GLY A 244 14.34 -24.76 -6.88
N ALA A 245 15.46 -25.50 -6.84
CA ALA A 245 16.06 -26.11 -8.02
C ALA A 245 15.10 -26.98 -8.86
N PHE A 246 14.21 -27.74 -8.23
CA PHE A 246 13.18 -28.58 -8.85
C PHE A 246 11.75 -28.08 -8.60
N LYS A 247 11.57 -26.79 -8.29
CA LYS A 247 10.25 -26.23 -8.05
C LYS A 247 9.37 -26.39 -9.31
N ASN A 248 8.12 -26.80 -9.12
CA ASN A 248 7.17 -27.16 -10.19
C ASN A 248 7.63 -28.32 -11.12
N ALA A 249 8.65 -29.10 -10.77
CA ALA A 249 9.08 -30.22 -11.62
C ALA A 249 7.92 -31.19 -11.89
N LYS A 250 7.71 -31.51 -13.17
CA LYS A 250 6.67 -32.47 -13.61
C LYS A 250 7.14 -33.92 -13.59
N CYS A 251 8.39 -34.16 -13.18
CA CYS A 251 8.94 -35.49 -12.98
C CYS A 251 8.07 -36.32 -12.03
N THR A 252 7.90 -37.60 -12.36
CA THR A 252 7.30 -38.60 -11.48
C THR A 252 8.33 -39.24 -10.55
N SER A 253 9.61 -39.20 -10.93
CA SER A 253 10.74 -39.69 -10.13
C SER A 253 11.99 -38.85 -10.33
N ILE A 254 12.70 -38.58 -9.24
CA ILE A 254 14.01 -37.92 -9.24
C ILE A 254 14.95 -38.75 -8.37
N THR A 255 16.10 -39.15 -8.93
CA THR A 255 17.13 -39.91 -8.22
C THR A 255 18.20 -38.96 -7.70
N ILE A 256 18.27 -38.82 -6.36
CA ILE A 256 19.29 -38.02 -5.68
C ILE A 256 20.50 -38.89 -5.35
N PRO A 257 21.74 -38.50 -5.73
CA PRO A 257 22.93 -39.28 -5.42
C PRO A 257 23.22 -39.28 -3.92
N PRO A 258 23.78 -40.38 -3.37
CA PRO A 258 24.02 -40.52 -1.93
C PRO A 258 25.06 -39.53 -1.39
N GLY A 259 25.83 -38.89 -2.28
CA GLY A 259 26.83 -37.88 -1.95
C GLY A 259 26.26 -36.51 -1.56
N VAL A 260 24.96 -36.25 -1.76
CA VAL A 260 24.31 -34.98 -1.41
C VAL A 260 24.25 -34.78 0.10
N THR A 261 24.64 -33.58 0.54
CA THR A 261 24.71 -33.19 1.95
C THR A 261 23.80 -32.02 2.30
N SER A 262 23.34 -31.22 1.33
CA SER A 262 22.32 -30.17 1.55
C SER A 262 21.24 -30.17 0.46
N ILE A 263 19.99 -29.90 0.88
CA ILE A 263 18.83 -29.65 0.02
C ILE A 263 18.17 -28.39 0.55
N GLU A 264 18.27 -27.29 -0.21
CA GLU A 264 17.80 -25.98 0.23
C GLU A 264 16.26 -25.84 0.23
N GLY A 265 15.78 -24.74 0.78
CA GLY A 265 14.36 -24.42 0.84
C GLY A 265 13.69 -24.42 -0.53
N TRP A 266 12.41 -24.76 -0.56
CA TRP A 266 11.59 -24.84 -1.79
C TRP A 266 12.10 -25.79 -2.90
N ALA A 267 13.17 -26.56 -2.68
CA ALA A 267 13.84 -27.33 -3.72
C ALA A 267 12.90 -28.21 -4.56
N PHE A 268 11.92 -28.87 -3.95
CA PHE A 268 10.92 -29.72 -4.60
C PHE A 268 9.49 -29.20 -4.41
N ALA A 269 9.33 -27.90 -4.11
CA ALA A 269 8.02 -27.30 -3.94
C ALA A 269 7.20 -27.45 -5.23
N THR A 270 5.89 -27.66 -5.07
CA THR A 270 4.90 -27.77 -6.14
C THR A 270 5.20 -28.85 -7.21
N ALA A 271 6.09 -29.81 -6.92
CA ALA A 271 6.33 -30.99 -7.74
C ALA A 271 5.15 -32.00 -7.58
N LYS A 272 3.99 -31.64 -8.15
CA LYS A 272 2.71 -32.35 -7.96
C LYS A 272 2.67 -33.79 -8.50
N ASN A 273 3.58 -34.12 -9.42
CA ASN A 273 3.66 -35.46 -10.01
C ASN A 273 4.62 -36.40 -9.26
N LEU A 274 5.46 -35.84 -8.38
CA LEU A 274 6.46 -36.59 -7.64
C LEU A 274 5.79 -37.34 -6.48
N LYS A 275 5.56 -38.65 -6.67
CA LYS A 275 4.86 -39.49 -5.68
C LYS A 275 5.76 -40.00 -4.56
N GLN A 276 7.03 -40.25 -4.87
CA GLN A 276 8.04 -40.74 -3.95
C GLN A 276 9.40 -40.16 -4.31
N ILE A 277 10.25 -39.96 -3.29
CA ILE A 277 11.63 -39.55 -3.46
C ILE A 277 12.48 -40.19 -2.36
N LYS A 278 13.66 -40.70 -2.72
CA LYS A 278 14.63 -41.22 -1.75
C LYS A 278 15.58 -40.09 -1.37
N LEU A 279 15.56 -39.73 -0.09
CA LEU A 279 16.46 -38.70 0.43
C LEU A 279 17.86 -39.26 0.65
N PRO A 280 18.91 -38.46 0.39
CA PRO A 280 20.30 -38.86 0.60
C PRO A 280 20.59 -39.10 2.08
N PRO A 281 21.43 -40.09 2.46
CA PRO A 281 21.57 -40.53 3.85
C PRO A 281 22.30 -39.52 4.77
N ASN A 282 22.99 -38.53 4.21
CA ASN A 282 23.88 -37.63 4.96
C ASN A 282 23.34 -36.22 5.19
N ILE A 283 22.11 -35.91 4.77
CA ILE A 283 21.48 -34.61 5.08
C ILE A 283 21.12 -34.53 6.56
N THR A 284 21.24 -33.32 7.12
CA THR A 284 20.96 -33.04 8.53
C THR A 284 19.70 -32.21 8.74
N ILE A 285 19.19 -31.57 7.69
CA ILE A 285 18.04 -30.67 7.74
C ILE A 285 17.15 -30.91 6.52
N ILE A 286 15.84 -30.92 6.72
CA ILE A 286 14.85 -30.69 5.65
C ILE A 286 14.46 -29.22 5.74
N ASN A 287 14.90 -28.40 4.77
CA ASN A 287 14.71 -26.95 4.85
C ASN A 287 13.24 -26.51 4.67
N ASP A 288 12.98 -25.25 4.97
CA ASP A 288 11.66 -24.63 4.91
C ASP A 288 11.03 -24.80 3.52
N TYR A 289 9.76 -25.20 3.50
CA TYR A 289 8.96 -25.41 2.29
C TYR A 289 9.58 -26.36 1.25
N CYS A 290 10.58 -27.18 1.61
CA CYS A 290 11.34 -28.02 0.67
C CYS A 290 10.45 -28.88 -0.24
N PHE A 291 9.38 -29.47 0.31
CA PHE A 291 8.39 -30.28 -0.40
C PHE A 291 6.99 -29.64 -0.41
N TYR A 292 6.89 -28.33 -0.20
CA TYR A 292 5.62 -27.62 -0.11
C TYR A 292 4.71 -27.94 -1.30
N ASN A 293 3.48 -28.40 -1.04
CA ASN A 293 2.46 -28.70 -2.06
C ASN A 293 2.94 -29.71 -3.14
N SER A 294 3.82 -30.63 -2.76
CA SER A 294 4.27 -31.73 -3.62
C SER A 294 3.27 -32.89 -3.66
N GLY A 295 3.41 -33.79 -4.65
CA GLY A 295 2.55 -34.96 -4.85
C GLY A 295 2.89 -36.17 -3.98
N LEU A 296 3.74 -36.02 -2.96
CA LEU A 296 4.29 -37.13 -2.20
C LEU A 296 3.18 -37.92 -1.47
N THR A 297 3.22 -39.25 -1.59
CA THR A 297 2.31 -40.15 -0.86
C THR A 297 2.96 -40.77 0.38
N SER A 298 4.29 -40.83 0.39
CA SER A 298 5.09 -41.38 1.49
C SER A 298 6.46 -40.73 1.49
N ILE A 299 7.05 -40.52 2.66
CA ILE A 299 8.44 -40.05 2.77
C ILE A 299 9.20 -40.78 3.88
N ASP A 300 10.43 -41.19 3.56
CA ASP A 300 11.39 -41.77 4.49
C ASP A 300 12.49 -40.74 4.79
N ILE A 301 12.49 -40.19 6.01
CA ILE A 301 13.44 -39.15 6.43
C ILE A 301 14.71 -39.80 7.01
N PRO A 302 15.92 -39.48 6.49
CA PRO A 302 17.17 -40.10 6.91
C PRO A 302 17.52 -39.88 8.40
N GLU A 303 18.20 -40.85 9.01
CA GLU A 303 18.52 -40.84 10.46
C GLU A 303 19.35 -39.66 10.95
N LYS A 304 20.16 -39.04 10.08
CA LYS A 304 20.98 -37.88 10.45
C LYS A 304 20.21 -36.56 10.48
N VAL A 305 18.95 -36.55 10.05
CA VAL A 305 18.12 -35.35 10.08
C VAL A 305 17.77 -35.02 11.52
N THR A 306 18.14 -33.80 11.93
CA THR A 306 17.90 -33.24 13.27
C THR A 306 16.80 -32.19 13.25
N LYS A 307 16.53 -31.58 12.08
CA LYS A 307 15.52 -30.52 11.93
C LYS A 307 14.68 -30.69 10.68
N ILE A 308 13.37 -30.48 10.83
CA ILE A 308 12.43 -30.29 9.73
C ILE A 308 11.93 -28.84 9.77
N GLY A 309 12.08 -28.12 8.68
CA GLY A 309 11.81 -26.70 8.56
C GLY A 309 10.31 -26.35 8.55
N VAL A 310 10.05 -25.05 8.64
CA VAL A 310 8.71 -24.47 8.58
C VAL A 310 8.05 -24.86 7.27
N GLY A 311 6.83 -25.38 7.37
CA GLY A 311 6.02 -25.79 6.24
C GLY A 311 6.65 -26.76 5.23
N ALA A 312 7.67 -27.53 5.63
CA ALA A 312 8.46 -28.39 4.74
C ALA A 312 7.59 -29.31 3.85
N PHE A 313 6.48 -29.84 4.38
CA PHE A 313 5.51 -30.70 3.71
C PHE A 313 4.08 -30.13 3.72
N THR A 314 3.89 -28.85 4.02
CA THR A 314 2.54 -28.23 4.00
C THR A 314 1.92 -28.40 2.62
N GLY A 315 0.64 -28.75 2.56
CA GLY A 315 -0.09 -28.93 1.31
C GLY A 315 0.21 -30.24 0.57
N CYS A 316 1.04 -31.13 1.12
CA CYS A 316 1.20 -32.51 0.61
C CYS A 316 -0.05 -33.34 0.91
N ASN A 317 -1.17 -33.03 0.25
CA ASN A 317 -2.50 -33.54 0.58
C ASN A 317 -2.67 -35.05 0.35
N PHE A 318 -1.75 -35.68 -0.38
CA PHE A 318 -1.75 -37.12 -0.66
C PHE A 318 -0.82 -37.93 0.26
N LEU A 319 -0.10 -37.26 1.17
CA LEU A 319 0.84 -37.90 2.08
C LEU A 319 0.07 -38.79 3.07
N LYS A 320 0.45 -40.07 3.15
CA LYS A 320 -0.19 -41.08 4.00
C LYS A 320 0.74 -41.64 5.05
N THR A 321 2.04 -41.75 4.76
CA THR A 321 3.03 -42.33 5.67
C THR A 321 4.28 -41.48 5.75
N ILE A 322 4.79 -41.31 6.97
CA ILE A 322 6.00 -40.53 7.25
C ILE A 322 6.84 -41.33 8.23
N LEU A 323 8.06 -41.66 7.83
CA LEU A 323 9.04 -42.31 8.70
C LEU A 323 10.05 -41.24 9.18
N LEU A 324 9.94 -40.86 10.44
CA LEU A 324 10.73 -39.84 11.12
C LEU A 324 12.01 -40.44 11.74
N PRO A 325 13.13 -39.71 11.77
CA PRO A 325 14.39 -40.22 12.30
C PRO A 325 14.41 -40.20 13.84
N GLY A 326 15.28 -41.01 14.44
CA GLY A 326 15.47 -41.02 15.89
C GLY A 326 16.21 -39.78 16.42
N ASN A 327 17.02 -39.10 15.61
CA ASN A 327 17.80 -37.92 16.02
C ASN A 327 17.05 -36.59 15.85
N LEU A 328 15.74 -36.61 15.61
CA LEU A 328 14.96 -35.40 15.38
C LEU A 328 14.86 -34.56 16.66
N THR A 329 15.32 -33.31 16.60
CA THR A 329 15.31 -32.36 17.72
C THR A 329 14.35 -31.19 17.52
N ASP A 330 13.99 -30.87 16.27
CA ASP A 330 13.13 -29.73 15.97
C ASP A 330 12.23 -29.98 14.76
N VAL A 331 10.98 -29.53 14.86
CA VAL A 331 9.99 -29.49 13.77
C VAL A 331 9.43 -28.08 13.70
N GLY A 332 9.52 -27.46 12.53
CA GLY A 332 9.00 -26.13 12.27
C GLY A 332 7.48 -26.07 12.37
N GLY A 333 6.97 -24.87 12.63
CA GLY A 333 5.54 -24.62 12.63
C GLY A 333 4.87 -25.03 11.31
N GLY A 334 3.75 -25.75 11.39
CA GLY A 334 3.01 -26.18 10.19
C GLY A 334 3.78 -27.11 9.24
N ALA A 335 4.87 -27.74 9.68
CA ALA A 335 5.77 -28.54 8.84
C ALA A 335 5.07 -29.65 8.03
N PHE A 336 3.94 -30.16 8.51
CA PHE A 336 3.16 -31.23 7.88
C PHE A 336 1.74 -30.75 7.57
N PRO A 337 1.02 -31.40 6.64
CA PRO A 337 -0.39 -31.09 6.43
C PRO A 337 -1.22 -31.47 7.67
N PRO A 338 -2.21 -30.67 8.08
CA PRO A 338 -3.05 -30.96 9.24
C PRO A 338 -4.04 -32.08 8.92
N ASN A 339 -3.57 -33.32 8.96
CA ASN A 339 -4.35 -34.51 8.64
C ASN A 339 -4.13 -35.62 9.69
N PRO A 340 -5.17 -36.02 10.44
CA PRO A 340 -5.04 -37.04 11.49
C PRO A 340 -4.84 -38.46 10.94
N ASN A 341 -5.06 -38.69 9.64
CA ASN A 341 -4.94 -40.02 9.01
C ASN A 341 -3.52 -40.35 8.51
N ILE A 342 -2.55 -39.45 8.72
CA ILE A 342 -1.16 -39.71 8.37
C ILE A 342 -0.55 -40.64 9.41
N ASN A 343 0.01 -41.75 8.95
CA ASN A 343 0.75 -42.66 9.82
C ASN A 343 2.18 -42.15 10.01
N PHE A 344 2.45 -41.62 11.21
CA PHE A 344 3.78 -41.23 11.65
C PHE A 344 4.44 -42.39 12.39
N THR A 345 5.67 -42.73 12.00
CA THR A 345 6.48 -43.73 12.70
C THR A 345 7.86 -43.15 12.98
N PHE A 346 8.37 -43.31 14.18
CA PHE A 346 9.73 -42.94 14.54
C PHE A 346 10.65 -44.15 14.41
N LYS A 347 11.83 -43.97 13.80
CA LYS A 347 12.84 -45.03 13.70
C LYS A 347 13.60 -45.27 15.01
N GLY A 348 13.56 -44.33 15.95
CA GLY A 348 14.25 -44.38 17.24
C GLY A 348 13.67 -43.38 18.24
N ASP A 349 14.39 -43.13 19.35
CA ASP A 349 13.92 -42.24 20.43
C ASP A 349 14.16 -40.76 20.11
N SER A 350 13.18 -40.16 19.45
CA SER A 350 13.16 -38.75 19.03
C SER A 350 12.90 -37.79 20.20
N GLN A 351 13.45 -36.55 20.12
CA GLN A 351 13.10 -35.45 21.03
C GLN A 351 11.81 -34.73 20.61
N ILE A 352 11.17 -35.18 19.53
CA ILE A 352 9.83 -34.81 19.09
C ILE A 352 8.89 -35.96 19.34
N MET A 353 7.69 -35.67 19.82
CA MET A 353 6.62 -36.63 20.06
C MET A 353 5.31 -36.18 19.41
N ILE A 354 4.41 -37.14 19.26
CA ILE A 354 3.01 -36.91 18.92
C ILE A 354 2.18 -37.43 20.10
N ASP A 355 1.43 -36.55 20.75
CA ASP A 355 0.65 -36.91 21.93
C ASP A 355 -0.70 -37.57 21.57
N SER A 356 -1.50 -37.91 22.57
CA SER A 356 -2.84 -38.49 22.39
C SER A 356 -3.86 -37.52 21.80
N GLN A 357 -3.57 -36.21 21.78
CA GLN A 357 -4.38 -35.16 21.16
C GLN A 357 -3.93 -34.85 19.72
N MET A 358 -2.99 -35.64 19.19
CA MET A 358 -2.39 -35.45 17.86
C MET A 358 -1.62 -34.13 17.71
N LEU A 359 -1.04 -33.62 18.81
CA LEU A 359 -0.10 -32.51 18.80
C LEU A 359 1.31 -33.01 18.50
N ILE A 360 1.94 -32.44 17.48
CA ILE A 360 3.39 -32.56 17.25
C ILE A 360 4.09 -31.54 18.15
N MET A 361 4.90 -32.01 19.07
CA MET A 361 5.53 -31.18 20.09
C MET A 361 6.93 -31.68 20.48
N ALA A 362 7.70 -30.81 21.12
CA ALA A 362 8.95 -31.21 21.75
C ALA A 362 8.66 -32.12 22.95
N LYS A 363 9.47 -33.17 23.13
CA LYS A 363 9.33 -34.20 24.17
C LYS A 363 9.52 -33.65 25.59
N ASP A 364 10.21 -32.52 25.72
CA ASP A 364 10.35 -31.75 26.95
C ASP A 364 9.17 -30.77 27.20
N ASN A 365 8.14 -30.82 26.35
CA ASN A 365 6.97 -29.93 26.34
C ASN A 365 7.30 -28.44 26.10
N SER A 366 8.50 -28.08 25.64
CA SER A 366 8.90 -26.68 25.47
C SER A 366 8.19 -25.96 24.32
N SER A 367 7.73 -26.68 23.29
CA SER A 367 7.08 -26.08 22.13
C SER A 367 6.08 -26.99 21.43
N ILE A 368 5.06 -26.37 20.83
CA ILE A 368 4.05 -27.00 19.97
C ILE A 368 4.33 -26.57 18.53
N SER A 369 4.33 -27.54 17.61
CA SER A 369 4.65 -27.32 16.20
C SER A 369 3.43 -27.41 15.28
N LEU A 370 2.48 -28.31 15.59
CA LEU A 370 1.28 -28.52 14.78
C LEU A 370 0.23 -29.35 15.54
N LEU A 371 -1.04 -28.98 15.39
CA LEU A 371 -2.18 -29.87 15.64
C LEU A 371 -2.59 -30.58 14.34
N LEU A 372 -2.49 -31.91 14.31
CA LEU A 372 -2.87 -32.72 13.15
C LEU A 372 -4.38 -32.92 13.04
N ASP A 373 -5.08 -33.06 14.17
CA ASP A 373 -6.52 -33.28 14.18
C ASP A 373 -7.27 -31.99 13.83
N SER A 374 -7.84 -31.94 12.62
CA SER A 374 -8.66 -30.82 12.15
C SER A 374 -10.05 -30.77 12.80
N SER A 375 -10.48 -31.86 13.43
CA SER A 375 -11.81 -32.00 14.06
C SER A 375 -11.82 -31.68 15.55
N ALA A 376 -10.64 -31.54 16.18
CA ALA A 376 -10.51 -31.25 17.60
C ALA A 376 -11.29 -29.98 18.00
N THR A 377 -12.16 -30.13 19.01
CA THR A 377 -12.98 -29.04 19.54
C THR A 377 -12.35 -28.37 20.77
N SER A 378 -11.48 -29.08 21.48
CA SER A 378 -10.72 -28.55 22.61
C SER A 378 -9.33 -29.18 22.70
N ILE A 379 -8.35 -28.41 23.17
CA ILE A 379 -6.98 -28.87 23.38
C ILE A 379 -6.50 -28.47 24.78
N LYS A 380 -5.72 -29.34 25.43
CA LYS A 380 -5.07 -29.06 26.70
C LYS A 380 -3.57 -29.04 26.48
N ILE A 381 -2.92 -27.89 26.70
CA ILE A 381 -1.48 -27.73 26.55
C ILE A 381 -0.78 -27.83 27.91
N SER A 382 0.47 -28.31 27.91
CA SER A 382 1.29 -28.31 29.12
C SER A 382 1.67 -26.89 29.53
N SER A 383 1.72 -26.65 30.84
CA SER A 383 2.23 -25.42 31.45
C SER A 383 3.68 -25.14 31.11
N GLN A 384 4.47 -26.16 30.73
CA GLN A 384 5.88 -26.00 30.34
C GLN A 384 6.08 -25.47 28.91
N VAL A 385 5.00 -25.35 28.11
CA VAL A 385 5.08 -24.82 26.74
C VAL A 385 5.50 -23.37 26.81
N LYS A 386 6.66 -23.06 26.20
CA LYS A 386 7.22 -21.71 26.06
C LYS A 386 6.92 -21.07 24.72
N ARG A 387 6.63 -21.88 23.70
CA ARG A 387 6.42 -21.42 22.32
C ARG A 387 5.34 -22.19 21.59
N ILE A 388 4.39 -21.47 21.02
CA ILE A 388 3.47 -21.99 20.01
C ILE A 388 3.97 -21.52 18.65
N LYS A 389 4.43 -22.46 17.83
CA LYS A 389 5.13 -22.15 16.57
C LYS A 389 4.18 -21.69 15.46
N LEU A 390 4.77 -21.15 14.41
CA LEU A 390 4.08 -20.64 13.23
C LEU A 390 3.00 -21.60 12.74
N SER A 391 1.78 -21.09 12.51
CA SER A 391 0.66 -21.87 11.98
C SER A 391 0.29 -23.16 12.75
N SER A 392 0.69 -23.32 14.02
CA SER A 392 0.47 -24.56 14.80
C SER A 392 -1.00 -25.02 14.81
N PHE A 393 -1.93 -24.07 14.86
CA PHE A 393 -3.38 -24.29 14.86
C PHE A 393 -4.08 -23.58 13.69
N LEU A 394 -3.34 -23.19 12.64
CA LEU A 394 -3.91 -22.52 11.47
C LEU A 394 -5.13 -23.29 10.91
N ASN A 395 -6.21 -22.56 10.63
CA ASN A 395 -7.46 -23.08 10.05
C ASN A 395 -8.14 -24.21 10.87
N LYS A 396 -7.95 -24.25 12.20
CA LYS A 396 -8.68 -25.19 13.08
C LYS A 396 -10.06 -24.65 13.42
N GLN A 397 -10.95 -24.66 12.42
CA GLN A 397 -12.28 -24.06 12.51
C GLN A 397 -13.21 -24.72 13.54
N SER A 398 -12.97 -25.97 13.93
CA SER A 398 -13.73 -26.65 14.99
C SER A 398 -13.21 -26.36 16.40
N LEU A 399 -11.97 -25.85 16.53
CA LEU A 399 -11.33 -25.63 17.82
C LEU A 399 -12.01 -24.48 18.55
N SER A 400 -12.66 -24.80 19.67
CA SER A 400 -13.46 -23.85 20.45
C SER A 400 -12.77 -23.36 21.72
N SER A 401 -11.85 -24.15 22.28
CA SER A 401 -11.16 -23.82 23.53
C SER A 401 -9.76 -24.41 23.62
N ILE A 402 -8.87 -23.68 24.29
CA ILE A 402 -7.56 -24.15 24.72
C ILE A 402 -7.47 -24.00 26.23
N THR A 403 -6.94 -25.02 26.90
CA THR A 403 -6.73 -25.02 28.35
C THR A 403 -5.28 -25.34 28.66
N CYS A 404 -4.81 -24.98 29.86
CA CYS A 404 -3.46 -25.29 30.33
C CYS A 404 -3.52 -26.18 31.58
N ASP A 405 -2.58 -27.09 31.76
CA ASP A 405 -2.51 -28.00 32.93
C ASP A 405 -1.99 -27.35 34.22
N GLY A 406 -1.68 -26.05 34.18
CA GLY A 406 -1.18 -25.27 35.30
C GLY A 406 -0.99 -23.80 34.92
N THR A 407 -0.11 -23.10 35.64
CA THR A 407 0.29 -21.73 35.27
C THR A 407 1.21 -21.78 34.07
N SER A 408 0.83 -21.15 32.97
CA SER A 408 1.56 -21.25 31.71
C SER A 408 2.90 -20.50 31.72
N GLU A 409 3.93 -21.16 31.20
CA GLU A 409 5.26 -20.63 30.90
C GLU A 409 5.37 -20.06 29.48
N LEU A 410 4.25 -19.87 28.77
CA LEU A 410 4.24 -19.44 27.37
C LEU A 410 4.84 -18.03 27.22
N GLU A 411 5.86 -17.92 26.40
CA GLU A 411 6.58 -16.67 26.10
C GLU A 411 6.28 -16.15 24.70
N TYR A 412 6.06 -17.04 23.73
CA TYR A 412 5.92 -16.69 22.31
C TYR A 412 4.75 -17.38 21.64
N ILE A 413 3.89 -16.59 20.97
CA ILE A 413 2.90 -17.07 20.01
C ILE A 413 3.33 -16.57 18.64
N GLU A 414 3.78 -17.45 17.75
CA GLU A 414 4.32 -17.07 16.45
C GLU A 414 3.23 -16.78 15.40
N ASP A 415 3.67 -16.35 14.22
CA ASP A 415 2.81 -15.93 13.12
C ASP A 415 1.75 -16.98 12.77
N ASN A 416 0.53 -16.53 12.53
CA ASN A 416 -0.61 -17.35 12.12
C ASN A 416 -0.96 -18.50 13.09
N ALA A 417 -0.43 -18.52 14.32
CA ALA A 417 -0.56 -19.64 15.24
C ALA A 417 -2.01 -20.14 15.39
N PHE A 418 -2.99 -19.24 15.50
CA PHE A 418 -4.42 -19.51 15.60
C PHE A 418 -5.25 -18.81 14.51
N SER A 419 -4.62 -18.38 13.41
CA SER A 419 -5.32 -17.69 12.33
C SER A 419 -6.44 -18.58 11.78
N TYR A 420 -7.61 -17.99 11.57
CA TYR A 420 -8.81 -18.68 11.07
C TYR A 420 -9.32 -19.81 11.99
N CYS A 421 -8.99 -19.82 13.28
CA CYS A 421 -9.70 -20.63 14.28
C CYS A 421 -11.05 -19.97 14.61
N THR A 422 -11.98 -19.99 13.65
CA THR A 422 -13.25 -19.23 13.67
C THR A 422 -14.27 -19.68 14.72
N SER A 423 -13.98 -20.72 15.50
CA SER A 423 -14.77 -21.14 16.66
C SER A 423 -14.06 -20.91 17.99
N LEU A 424 -12.80 -20.47 18.00
CA LEU A 424 -12.00 -20.35 19.21
C LEU A 424 -12.50 -19.19 20.07
N THR A 425 -13.10 -19.51 21.22
CA THR A 425 -13.73 -18.54 22.14
C THR A 425 -12.95 -18.33 23.43
N SER A 426 -12.17 -19.32 23.85
CA SER A 426 -11.49 -19.33 25.15
C SER A 426 -10.06 -19.86 25.06
N ILE A 427 -9.15 -19.16 25.71
CA ILE A 427 -7.72 -19.48 25.84
C ILE A 427 -7.30 -19.25 27.30
N PRO A 428 -6.23 -19.91 27.78
CA PRO A 428 -5.75 -19.68 29.14
C PRO A 428 -5.02 -18.33 29.24
N TYR A 429 -4.88 -17.83 30.47
CA TYR A 429 -4.03 -16.67 30.74
C TYR A 429 -2.54 -17.04 30.66
N PHE A 430 -1.74 -16.18 30.04
CA PHE A 430 -0.31 -16.39 29.78
C PHE A 430 0.55 -15.35 30.52
N PRO A 431 0.96 -15.58 31.78
CA PRO A 431 1.64 -14.57 32.61
C PRO A 431 3.06 -14.21 32.15
N LYS A 432 3.70 -15.08 31.35
CA LYS A 432 5.08 -14.88 30.84
C LYS A 432 5.13 -14.46 29.36
N LEU A 433 3.99 -14.16 28.75
CA LEU A 433 3.89 -13.86 27.33
C LEU A 433 4.65 -12.57 27.00
N LYS A 434 5.59 -12.67 26.05
CA LYS A 434 6.43 -11.56 25.60
C LYS A 434 5.99 -11.02 24.25
N GLU A 435 5.62 -11.90 23.32
CA GLU A 435 5.36 -11.53 21.94
C GLU A 435 4.21 -12.35 21.31
N ILE A 436 3.46 -11.68 20.44
CA ILE A 436 2.46 -12.29 19.56
C ILE A 436 2.75 -11.89 18.11
N GLY A 437 2.87 -12.89 17.24
CA GLY A 437 3.25 -12.77 15.84
C GLY A 437 2.12 -12.32 14.90
N ILE A 438 2.49 -12.14 13.63
CA ILE A 438 1.64 -11.61 12.57
C ILE A 438 0.42 -12.51 12.39
N LEU A 439 -0.79 -11.94 12.35
CA LEU A 439 -2.05 -12.67 12.17
C LEU A 439 -2.31 -13.78 13.19
N ALA A 440 -1.64 -13.78 14.35
CA ALA A 440 -1.66 -14.91 15.28
C ALA A 440 -3.07 -15.34 15.73
N PHE A 441 -3.98 -14.41 15.94
CA PHE A 441 -5.39 -14.62 16.31
C PHE A 441 -6.38 -14.07 15.26
N TYR A 442 -5.93 -13.86 14.02
CA TYR A 442 -6.75 -13.31 12.96
C TYR A 442 -8.04 -14.13 12.75
N GLN A 443 -9.19 -13.43 12.75
CA GLN A 443 -10.53 -14.03 12.59
C GLN A 443 -10.90 -15.12 13.63
N THR A 444 -10.30 -15.09 14.82
CA THR A 444 -10.77 -15.89 15.97
C THR A 444 -12.04 -15.27 16.59
N LYS A 445 -12.66 -15.98 17.53
CA LYS A 445 -13.88 -15.54 18.23
C LYS A 445 -13.70 -15.44 19.75
N LEU A 446 -12.52 -14.98 20.19
CA LEU A 446 -12.25 -14.76 21.62
C LEU A 446 -13.34 -13.86 22.21
N SER A 447 -14.03 -14.33 23.24
CA SER A 447 -15.23 -13.68 23.79
C SER A 447 -15.04 -13.17 25.22
N SER A 448 -13.84 -13.34 25.77
CA SER A 448 -13.43 -12.86 27.09
C SER A 448 -12.36 -11.77 26.95
N GLN A 449 -12.16 -10.99 28.02
CA GLN A 449 -11.06 -10.02 28.07
C GLN A 449 -9.71 -10.69 27.80
N PHE A 450 -8.88 -10.06 26.95
CA PHE A 450 -7.49 -10.47 26.78
C PHE A 450 -6.56 -9.60 27.64
N ILE A 451 -5.76 -10.24 28.48
CA ILE A 451 -4.85 -9.56 29.41
C ILE A 451 -3.41 -9.76 28.94
N PHE A 452 -2.75 -8.68 28.54
CA PHE A 452 -1.32 -8.66 28.19
C PHE A 452 -0.48 -8.43 29.47
N PRO A 453 0.41 -9.36 29.84
CA PRO A 453 1.09 -9.35 31.13
C PRO A 453 2.24 -8.32 31.22
N ALA A 454 2.81 -8.19 32.42
CA ALA A 454 3.94 -7.32 32.72
C ALA A 454 5.21 -7.56 31.88
N SER A 455 5.36 -8.77 31.32
CA SER A 455 6.48 -9.18 30.46
C SER A 455 6.27 -8.90 28.98
N PHE A 456 5.09 -8.41 28.58
CA PHE A 456 4.72 -8.25 27.17
C PHE A 456 5.42 -7.07 26.51
N THR A 457 5.99 -7.28 25.33
CA THR A 457 6.84 -6.29 24.61
C THR A 457 6.35 -5.96 23.21
N TYR A 458 5.73 -6.92 22.52
CA TYR A 458 5.52 -6.80 21.07
C TYR A 458 4.24 -7.50 20.60
N LEU A 459 3.39 -6.73 19.93
CA LEU A 459 2.21 -7.21 19.21
C LEU A 459 2.36 -6.90 17.72
N ALA A 460 2.44 -7.94 16.88
CA ALA A 460 2.71 -7.80 15.46
C ALA A 460 1.48 -7.42 14.62
N ASN A 461 1.73 -7.18 13.31
CA ASN A 461 0.71 -6.77 12.34
C ASN A 461 -0.50 -7.71 12.36
N ASN A 462 -1.71 -7.12 12.38
CA ASN A 462 -2.98 -7.83 12.25
C ASN A 462 -3.20 -8.96 13.28
N ALA A 463 -2.46 -8.97 14.40
CA ALA A 463 -2.45 -10.09 15.35
C ALA A 463 -3.84 -10.48 15.86
N PHE A 464 -4.71 -9.52 16.16
CA PHE A 464 -6.12 -9.71 16.55
C PHE A 464 -7.09 -9.09 15.55
N SER A 465 -6.67 -8.87 14.30
CA SER A 465 -7.56 -8.29 13.29
C SER A 465 -8.77 -9.21 13.04
N GLU A 466 -9.94 -8.60 12.88
CA GLU A 466 -11.23 -9.25 12.66
C GLU A 466 -11.67 -10.20 13.79
N VAL A 467 -11.15 -10.02 15.02
CA VAL A 467 -11.67 -10.70 16.21
C VAL A 467 -12.92 -9.97 16.71
N THR A 468 -14.02 -10.19 15.99
CA THR A 468 -15.29 -9.44 16.12
C THR A 468 -16.01 -9.61 17.47
N THR A 469 -15.60 -10.55 18.30
CA THR A 469 -16.25 -10.86 19.59
C THR A 469 -15.47 -10.38 20.82
N LEU A 470 -14.24 -9.89 20.65
CA LEU A 470 -13.35 -9.51 21.76
C LEU A 470 -13.91 -8.28 22.49
N PRO A 471 -14.33 -8.39 23.76
CA PRO A 471 -15.00 -7.28 24.45
C PRO A 471 -14.03 -6.23 24.99
N SER A 472 -12.83 -6.63 25.42
CA SER A 472 -11.87 -5.74 26.08
C SER A 472 -10.45 -6.27 26.03
N VAL A 473 -9.48 -5.35 26.09
CA VAL A 473 -8.06 -5.64 26.24
C VAL A 473 -7.43 -4.78 27.32
N SER A 474 -6.49 -5.34 28.08
CA SER A 474 -5.74 -4.61 29.10
C SER A 474 -4.25 -4.95 29.06
N PHE A 475 -3.41 -3.93 29.19
CA PHE A 475 -1.96 -4.05 29.17
C PHE A 475 -1.38 -3.63 30.53
N SER A 476 -0.54 -4.49 31.11
CA SER A 476 0.19 -4.22 32.36
C SER A 476 1.71 -4.22 32.20
N SER A 477 2.19 -3.94 30.99
CA SER A 477 3.61 -4.08 30.63
C SER A 477 4.54 -3.15 31.44
N THR A 478 5.59 -3.76 32.00
CA THR A 478 6.62 -3.10 32.82
C THR A 478 8.01 -3.08 32.17
N VAL A 479 8.08 -3.48 30.91
CA VAL A 479 9.31 -3.51 30.12
C VAL A 479 9.74 -2.08 29.73
N SER A 480 10.85 -1.91 29.01
CA SER A 480 11.26 -0.56 28.58
C SER A 480 10.36 0.01 27.46
N LYS A 481 9.92 -0.84 26.53
CA LYS A 481 9.17 -0.45 25.34
C LYS A 481 8.11 -1.50 24.97
N LEU A 482 6.86 -1.05 24.80
CA LEU A 482 5.77 -1.81 24.21
C LEU A 482 5.49 -1.31 22.79
N THR A 483 5.54 -2.20 21.80
CA THR A 483 5.19 -1.89 20.41
C THR A 483 3.94 -2.64 19.99
N ILE A 484 2.93 -1.91 19.54
CA ILE A 484 1.72 -2.45 18.92
C ILE A 484 1.75 -2.05 17.45
N GLN A 485 1.93 -3.04 16.58
CA GLN A 485 2.10 -2.83 15.15
C GLN A 485 0.76 -2.66 14.40
N ASP A 486 0.86 -2.39 13.10
CA ASP A 486 -0.24 -1.98 12.23
C ASP A 486 -1.42 -2.96 12.25
N SER A 487 -2.63 -2.41 12.24
CA SER A 487 -3.90 -3.15 12.16
C SER A 487 -4.10 -4.22 13.25
N ALA A 488 -3.36 -4.16 14.37
CA ALA A 488 -3.37 -5.23 15.38
C ALA A 488 -4.76 -5.59 15.92
N PHE A 489 -5.70 -4.64 16.03
CA PHE A 489 -7.10 -4.86 16.43
C PHE A 489 -8.09 -4.34 15.38
N GLU A 490 -7.67 -4.20 14.11
CA GLU A 490 -8.54 -3.72 13.03
C GLU A 490 -9.77 -4.62 12.89
N GLY A 491 -10.97 -4.05 12.85
CA GLY A 491 -12.22 -4.80 12.70
C GLY A 491 -12.70 -5.52 13.97
N CYS A 492 -12.09 -5.27 15.14
CA CYS A 492 -12.61 -5.77 16.42
C CYS A 492 -13.90 -5.02 16.83
N THR A 493 -15.01 -5.31 16.17
CA THR A 493 -16.28 -4.57 16.29
C THR A 493 -16.94 -4.62 17.66
N SER A 494 -16.68 -5.66 18.47
CA SER A 494 -17.17 -5.76 19.86
C SER A 494 -16.24 -5.15 20.92
N LEU A 495 -15.07 -4.63 20.54
CA LEU A 495 -14.09 -4.10 21.48
C LEU A 495 -14.60 -2.79 22.10
N ARG A 496 -14.88 -2.82 23.40
CA ARG A 496 -15.45 -1.69 24.16
C ARG A 496 -14.40 -0.92 24.94
N THR A 497 -13.38 -1.61 25.45
CA THR A 497 -12.36 -1.00 26.31
C THR A 497 -10.96 -1.46 25.97
N VAL A 498 -10.03 -0.50 26.03
CA VAL A 498 -8.59 -0.67 25.91
C VAL A 498 -7.97 0.07 27.09
N SER A 499 -7.23 -0.62 27.96
CA SER A 499 -6.59 0.00 29.13
C SER A 499 -5.07 -0.21 29.11
N PHE A 500 -4.35 0.87 29.44
CA PHE A 500 -2.91 0.92 29.63
C PHE A 500 -2.54 1.39 31.06
N ASP A 501 -3.50 1.39 31.99
CA ASP A 501 -3.35 2.07 33.30
C ASP A 501 -2.24 1.46 34.17
N GLU A 502 -1.93 0.17 33.97
CA GLU A 502 -0.87 -0.54 34.68
C GLU A 502 0.48 -0.53 33.93
N CYS A 503 0.56 0.12 32.77
CA CYS A 503 1.80 0.19 32.00
C CYS A 503 2.78 1.23 32.58
N THR A 504 4.04 0.83 32.74
CA THR A 504 5.14 1.73 33.12
C THR A 504 6.15 1.98 31.99
N CYS A 505 5.98 1.27 30.86
CA CYS A 505 6.80 1.33 29.66
C CYS A 505 6.45 2.49 28.72
N ASP A 506 7.32 2.78 27.75
CA ASP A 506 6.99 3.63 26.60
C ASP A 506 6.19 2.84 25.57
N ILE A 507 5.06 3.39 25.10
CA ILE A 507 4.09 2.70 24.25
C ILE A 507 4.06 3.32 22.85
N PHE A 508 4.17 2.48 21.81
CA PHE A 508 4.14 2.90 20.40
C PHE A 508 2.98 2.17 19.69
N ILE A 509 2.06 2.93 19.11
CA ILE A 509 0.85 2.42 18.43
C ILE A 509 0.96 2.69 16.93
N GLY A 510 0.93 1.63 16.13
CA GLY A 510 1.03 1.67 14.66
C GLY A 510 -0.25 2.13 13.95
N GLN A 511 -0.24 2.01 12.62
CA GLN A 511 -1.31 2.46 11.74
C GLN A 511 -2.56 1.59 11.91
N ASN A 512 -3.75 2.18 11.79
CA ASN A 512 -5.04 1.46 11.75
C ASN A 512 -5.33 0.49 12.93
N VAL A 513 -4.60 0.59 14.05
CA VAL A 513 -4.64 -0.40 15.14
C VAL A 513 -6.05 -0.68 15.65
N PHE A 514 -6.88 0.34 15.87
CA PHE A 514 -8.28 0.23 16.31
C PHE A 514 -9.25 0.68 15.21
N SER A 515 -8.83 0.60 13.95
CA SER A 515 -9.69 0.90 12.80
C SER A 515 -10.91 -0.03 12.79
N GLY A 516 -12.10 0.51 12.61
CA GLY A 516 -13.34 -0.27 12.59
C GLY A 516 -13.77 -0.85 13.95
N CYS A 517 -13.17 -0.44 15.06
CA CYS A 517 -13.64 -0.80 16.41
C CYS A 517 -14.92 -0.02 16.77
N THR A 518 -16.05 -0.42 16.17
CA THR A 518 -17.33 0.31 16.26
C THR A 518 -17.97 0.35 17.65
N SER A 519 -17.56 -0.51 18.58
CA SER A 519 -18.02 -0.50 19.98
C SER A 519 -17.12 0.29 20.94
N LEU A 520 -15.96 0.76 20.48
CA LEU A 520 -15.00 1.47 21.31
C LEU A 520 -15.48 2.90 21.52
N ALA A 521 -16.10 3.17 22.67
CA ALA A 521 -16.74 4.46 22.94
C ALA A 521 -15.76 5.53 23.46
N THR A 522 -14.71 5.11 24.19
CA THR A 522 -13.78 6.03 24.86
C THR A 522 -12.35 5.53 24.73
N PHE A 523 -11.40 6.45 24.58
CA PHE A 523 -9.97 6.14 24.64
C PHE A 523 -9.22 7.22 25.42
N ASN A 524 -8.31 6.82 26.31
CA ASN A 524 -7.48 7.73 27.09
C ASN A 524 -6.03 7.68 26.62
N VAL A 525 -5.53 8.80 26.12
CA VAL A 525 -4.13 8.96 25.72
C VAL A 525 -3.31 9.37 26.94
N ILE A 526 -2.61 8.40 27.53
CA ILE A 526 -1.71 8.61 28.68
C ILE A 526 -0.32 9.08 28.26
N ASN A 527 0.42 9.70 29.18
CA ASN A 527 1.77 10.25 28.96
C ASN A 527 2.83 9.22 28.51
N ARG A 528 2.54 7.93 28.73
CA ARG A 528 3.37 6.79 28.34
C ARG A 528 3.25 6.45 26.85
N ILE A 529 2.16 6.84 26.19
CA ILE A 529 2.02 6.68 24.74
C ILE A 529 2.93 7.70 24.06
N LYS A 530 3.97 7.21 23.38
CA LYS A 530 5.02 7.97 22.68
C LYS A 530 4.68 8.26 21.23
N SER A 531 3.89 7.39 20.60
CA SER A 531 3.35 7.63 19.27
C SER A 531 2.02 6.93 19.07
N ILE A 532 1.18 7.53 18.24
CA ILE A 532 0.02 6.93 17.59
C ILE A 532 0.15 7.28 16.13
N ASP A 533 -0.01 6.32 15.23
CA ASP A 533 0.20 6.52 13.79
C ASP A 533 -1.12 6.76 13.03
N SER A 534 -1.01 6.88 11.70
CA SER A 534 -2.13 7.22 10.82
C SER A 534 -3.30 6.24 10.94
N GLY A 535 -4.52 6.77 11.02
CA GLY A 535 -5.75 5.97 10.95
C GLY A 535 -6.03 5.07 12.16
N SER A 536 -5.28 5.17 13.27
CA SER A 536 -5.42 4.22 14.39
C SER A 536 -6.83 4.10 14.97
N PHE A 537 -7.71 5.10 14.82
CA PHE A 537 -9.11 5.03 15.24
C PHE A 537 -10.10 5.23 14.09
N MET A 538 -9.68 5.07 12.83
CA MET A 538 -10.53 5.27 11.66
C MET A 538 -11.81 4.42 11.76
N ASN A 539 -12.98 5.01 11.47
CA ASN A 539 -14.29 4.35 11.51
C ASN A 539 -14.61 3.66 12.86
N SER A 540 -14.00 4.12 13.96
CA SER A 540 -14.28 3.61 15.31
C SER A 540 -15.54 4.22 15.90
N GLY A 541 -16.07 3.59 16.94
CA GLY A 541 -17.28 4.03 17.66
C GLY A 541 -17.06 5.17 18.65
N LEU A 542 -15.91 5.85 18.60
CA LEU A 542 -15.49 6.80 19.62
C LEU A 542 -16.52 7.92 19.78
N ILE A 543 -16.94 8.14 21.01
CA ILE A 543 -17.77 9.27 21.45
C ILE A 543 -16.87 10.38 22.00
N THR A 544 -15.81 9.99 22.73
CA THR A 544 -14.86 10.93 23.34
C THR A 544 -13.44 10.35 23.35
N ILE A 545 -12.47 11.26 23.32
CA ILE A 545 -11.06 10.97 23.55
C ILE A 545 -10.50 11.95 24.58
N THR A 546 -9.76 11.43 25.55
CA THR A 546 -9.13 12.23 26.60
C THR A 546 -7.61 12.17 26.50
N PHE A 547 -6.95 13.24 26.95
CA PHE A 547 -5.49 13.36 26.95
C PHE A 547 -5.01 13.72 28.36
N GLU A 548 -4.14 12.88 28.93
CA GLU A 548 -3.65 13.07 30.29
C GLU A 548 -2.89 14.40 30.43
N GLY A 549 -3.31 15.24 31.39
CA GLY A 549 -2.72 16.57 31.58
C GLY A 549 -2.86 17.52 30.40
N SER A 550 -3.80 17.26 29.47
CA SER A 550 -4.00 18.04 28.24
C SER A 550 -2.74 18.16 27.38
N LYS A 551 -1.87 17.15 27.42
CA LYS A 551 -0.64 17.05 26.64
C LYS A 551 -0.47 15.66 26.04
N THR A 552 0.33 15.59 24.99
CA THR A 552 0.85 14.37 24.41
C THR A 552 2.37 14.40 24.43
N SER A 553 2.99 13.26 24.20
CA SER A 553 4.45 13.13 24.03
C SER A 553 4.92 13.41 22.60
N PHE A 554 3.97 13.51 21.67
CA PHE A 554 4.14 13.78 20.25
C PHE A 554 3.45 15.10 19.89
N ASP A 555 3.93 15.79 18.87
CA ASP A 555 3.50 17.15 18.50
C ASP A 555 2.50 17.19 17.33
N THR A 556 2.11 16.04 16.80
CA THR A 556 1.27 15.97 15.60
C THR A 556 0.12 15.01 15.81
N LEU A 557 -1.10 15.44 15.50
CA LEU A 557 -2.22 14.53 15.29
C LEU A 557 -2.08 13.91 13.89
N PRO A 558 -1.83 12.60 13.75
CA PRO A 558 -1.60 11.97 12.46
C PRO A 558 -2.76 12.07 11.49
N SER A 559 -2.46 11.83 10.22
CA SER A 559 -3.48 11.74 9.18
C SER A 559 -4.52 10.66 9.49
N MET A 560 -5.77 10.93 9.13
CA MET A 560 -6.92 10.01 9.26
C MET A 560 -7.19 9.47 10.67
N LEU A 561 -6.56 10.01 11.73
CA LEU A 561 -6.59 9.42 13.07
C LEU A 561 -8.02 9.08 13.55
N PHE A 562 -8.98 9.98 13.34
CA PHE A 562 -10.40 9.83 13.69
C PHE A 562 -11.33 9.86 12.47
N LYS A 563 -10.80 9.60 11.26
CA LYS A 563 -11.60 9.64 10.04
C LYS A 563 -12.78 8.68 10.15
N GLY A 564 -14.00 9.16 9.95
CA GLY A 564 -15.23 8.37 9.99
C GLY A 564 -15.72 8.02 11.40
N CYS A 565 -15.15 8.59 12.47
CA CYS A 565 -15.69 8.45 13.83
C CYS A 565 -16.99 9.26 13.98
N SER A 566 -18.08 8.75 13.41
CA SER A 566 -19.35 9.47 13.29
C SER A 566 -20.05 9.73 14.64
N ASN A 567 -19.60 9.12 15.73
CA ASN A 567 -20.13 9.37 17.08
C ASN A 567 -19.34 10.41 17.86
N LEU A 568 -18.15 10.81 17.37
CA LEU A 568 -17.27 11.74 18.06
C LEU A 568 -17.85 13.14 17.93
N ASN A 569 -18.33 13.70 19.05
CA ASN A 569 -19.06 14.97 19.09
C ASN A 569 -18.26 16.13 19.71
N GLU A 570 -17.23 15.82 20.48
CA GLU A 570 -16.35 16.80 21.11
C GLU A 570 -14.89 16.29 21.07
N VAL A 571 -13.96 17.19 20.78
CA VAL A 571 -12.52 16.94 20.89
C VAL A 571 -11.82 18.13 21.53
N SER A 572 -11.03 17.84 22.55
CA SER A 572 -10.10 18.81 23.14
C SER A 572 -8.70 18.52 22.61
N ILE A 573 -8.18 19.40 21.75
CA ILE A 573 -6.85 19.23 21.15
C ILE A 573 -5.78 19.58 22.19
N PRO A 574 -4.78 18.70 22.43
CA PRO A 574 -3.74 18.94 23.43
C PRO A 574 -2.88 20.17 23.16
N ASN A 575 -2.42 20.83 24.23
CA ASN A 575 -1.75 22.12 24.17
C ASN A 575 -0.36 22.10 23.52
N ASN A 576 0.23 20.93 23.25
CA ASN A 576 1.54 20.78 22.61
C ASN A 576 1.45 20.31 21.14
N ILE A 577 0.25 20.19 20.58
CA ILE A 577 0.08 19.81 19.17
C ILE A 577 0.42 21.00 18.27
N ILE A 578 1.41 20.81 17.41
CA ILE A 578 1.90 21.72 16.38
C ILE A 578 1.11 21.54 15.08
N SER A 579 0.72 20.31 14.73
CA SER A 579 0.04 20.06 13.46
C SER A 579 -1.10 19.04 13.50
N ILE A 580 -2.10 19.25 12.65
CA ILE A 580 -3.24 18.35 12.45
C ILE A 580 -3.18 17.78 11.03
N GLY A 581 -2.94 16.47 10.94
CA GLY A 581 -2.73 15.74 9.69
C GLY A 581 -3.97 15.65 8.80
N SER A 582 -3.75 15.22 7.55
CA SER A 582 -4.80 15.18 6.52
C SER A 582 -5.95 14.26 6.93
N GLU A 583 -7.19 14.69 6.69
CA GLU A 583 -8.40 13.92 7.02
C GLU A 583 -8.52 13.49 8.50
N CYS A 584 -7.76 14.07 9.45
CA CYS A 584 -7.71 13.64 10.85
C CYS A 584 -9.08 13.50 11.51
N PHE A 585 -9.96 14.49 11.34
CA PHE A 585 -11.33 14.51 11.87
C PHE A 585 -12.39 14.33 10.78
N SER A 586 -12.00 13.90 9.57
CA SER A 586 -12.92 13.83 8.44
C SER A 586 -14.12 12.93 8.74
N GLY A 587 -15.35 13.40 8.53
CA GLY A 587 -16.57 12.63 8.74
C GLY A 587 -16.92 12.36 10.21
N THR A 588 -16.41 13.19 11.13
CA THR A 588 -16.81 13.17 12.55
C THR A 588 -18.06 14.02 12.80
N SER A 589 -18.70 13.83 13.94
CA SER A 589 -19.90 14.59 14.36
C SER A 589 -19.58 15.77 15.28
N ILE A 590 -18.34 16.25 15.28
CA ILE A 590 -17.92 17.36 16.14
C ILE A 590 -18.74 18.61 15.85
N THR A 591 -19.19 19.30 16.91
CA THR A 591 -19.97 20.55 16.78
C THR A 591 -19.12 21.79 16.91
N ARG A 592 -18.01 21.68 17.67
CA ARG A 592 -17.06 22.74 17.93
C ARG A 592 -15.64 22.19 17.93
N ALA A 593 -14.71 22.90 17.29
CA ALA A 593 -13.28 22.61 17.37
C ALA A 593 -12.55 23.79 18.01
N SER A 594 -11.74 23.53 19.05
CA SER A 594 -10.88 24.54 19.67
C SER A 594 -9.41 24.24 19.36
N LEU A 595 -8.74 25.16 18.66
CA LEU A 595 -7.32 25.03 18.31
C LEU A 595 -6.47 25.76 19.37
N PRO A 596 -5.56 25.07 20.09
CA PRO A 596 -4.65 25.72 21.03
C PRO A 596 -3.61 26.60 20.32
N ASP A 597 -2.94 27.48 21.08
CA ASP A 597 -1.96 28.45 20.54
C ASP A 597 -0.78 27.78 19.81
N SER A 598 -0.45 26.53 20.18
CA SER A 598 0.65 25.76 19.62
C SER A 598 0.43 25.29 18.18
N VAL A 599 -0.81 25.25 17.68
CA VAL A 599 -1.09 24.73 16.33
C VAL A 599 -0.54 25.70 15.28
N GLU A 600 0.42 25.23 14.49
CA GLU A 600 1.04 25.96 13.38
C GLU A 600 0.47 25.57 12.02
N SER A 601 -0.02 24.33 11.85
CA SER A 601 -0.38 23.77 10.54
C SER A 601 -1.67 22.94 10.55
N LEU A 602 -2.56 23.22 9.60
CA LEU A 602 -3.76 22.42 9.29
C LEU A 602 -3.64 21.80 7.90
N TYR A 603 -3.49 20.48 7.82
CA TYR A 603 -3.32 19.75 6.56
C TYR A 603 -4.65 19.53 5.81
N SER A 604 -4.55 19.08 4.57
CA SER A 604 -5.69 18.94 3.65
C SER A 604 -6.83 18.14 4.23
N GLU A 605 -8.06 18.62 4.05
CA GLU A 605 -9.27 17.88 4.39
C GLU A 605 -9.39 17.47 5.87
N CYS A 606 -8.63 18.07 6.80
CA CYS A 606 -8.56 17.58 8.19
C CYS A 606 -9.89 17.63 8.95
N PHE A 607 -10.87 18.43 8.53
CA PHE A 607 -12.24 18.47 9.07
C PHE A 607 -13.31 18.17 7.98
N LYS A 608 -12.92 17.56 6.86
CA LYS A 608 -13.83 17.31 5.73
C LYS A 608 -15.07 16.53 6.16
N GLY A 609 -16.25 16.95 5.73
CA GLY A 609 -17.51 16.24 6.00
C GLY A 609 -17.94 16.25 7.47
N CYS A 610 -17.35 17.08 8.33
CA CYS A 610 -17.91 17.34 9.67
C CYS A 610 -19.19 18.17 9.53
N THR A 611 -20.31 17.54 9.15
CA THR A 611 -21.56 18.24 8.80
C THR A 611 -22.19 18.97 9.97
N ASN A 612 -21.87 18.58 11.21
CA ASN A 612 -22.39 19.20 12.43
C ASN A 612 -21.46 20.29 12.99
N LEU A 613 -20.29 20.51 12.40
CA LEU A 613 -19.34 21.51 12.89
C LEU A 613 -19.91 22.90 12.64
N GLU A 614 -20.27 23.61 13.71
CA GLU A 614 -20.89 24.94 13.65
C GLU A 614 -19.85 26.06 13.82
N ARG A 615 -18.82 25.78 14.63
CA ARG A 615 -17.89 26.79 15.14
C ARG A 615 -16.46 26.26 15.27
N VAL A 616 -15.49 27.05 14.80
CA VAL A 616 -14.06 26.83 15.05
C VAL A 616 -13.49 28.00 15.86
N ASP A 617 -12.95 27.69 17.02
CA ASP A 617 -12.31 28.66 17.90
C ASP A 617 -10.79 28.57 17.77
N ILE A 618 -10.19 29.69 17.41
CA ILE A 618 -8.76 29.88 17.25
C ILE A 618 -8.40 31.02 18.19
N PHE A 619 -7.48 30.77 19.13
CA PHE A 619 -7.06 31.81 20.05
C PHE A 619 -6.35 32.95 19.30
N SER A 620 -6.53 34.18 19.77
CA SER A 620 -5.92 35.37 19.17
C SER A 620 -4.38 35.34 19.16
N SER A 621 -3.79 34.51 20.04
CA SER A 621 -2.35 34.26 20.19
C SER A 621 -1.84 33.06 19.38
N CYS A 622 -2.65 32.53 18.46
CA CYS A 622 -2.33 31.30 17.74
C CYS A 622 -1.14 31.44 16.76
N ASN A 623 -0.31 30.39 16.72
CA ASN A 623 0.85 30.27 15.82
C ASN A 623 0.51 29.78 14.40
N LEU A 624 -0.78 29.66 14.05
CA LEU A 624 -1.23 29.09 12.78
C LEU A 624 -0.64 29.85 11.58
N SER A 625 0.25 29.21 10.83
CA SER A 625 0.97 29.82 9.69
C SER A 625 0.70 29.10 8.36
N LYS A 626 0.21 27.86 8.40
CA LYS A 626 -0.03 27.04 7.20
C LYS A 626 -1.43 26.42 7.21
N VAL A 627 -2.18 26.67 6.14
CA VAL A 627 -3.48 26.06 5.87
C VAL A 627 -3.48 25.44 4.48
N PHE A 628 -3.84 24.17 4.39
CA PHE A 628 -3.88 23.42 3.14
C PHE A 628 -5.32 23.35 2.56
N PRO A 629 -5.48 22.99 1.28
CA PRO A 629 -6.80 23.01 0.64
C PRO A 629 -7.82 22.04 1.27
N GLY A 630 -9.10 22.44 1.25
CA GLY A 630 -10.23 21.56 1.55
C GLY A 630 -10.47 21.25 3.03
N ILE A 631 -9.84 21.97 3.97
CA ILE A 631 -9.94 21.71 5.42
C ILE A 631 -11.38 21.46 5.88
N PHE A 632 -12.33 22.30 5.45
CA PHE A 632 -13.75 22.23 5.82
C PHE A 632 -14.66 21.85 4.65
N GLU A 633 -14.15 21.14 3.64
CA GLU A 633 -14.97 20.65 2.53
C GLU A 633 -16.16 19.83 3.07
N GLY A 634 -17.40 20.15 2.66
CA GLY A 634 -18.59 19.47 3.16
C GLY A 634 -19.03 19.81 4.60
N CYS A 635 -18.40 20.77 5.29
CA CYS A 635 -18.86 21.27 6.59
C CYS A 635 -20.06 22.22 6.46
N THR A 636 -21.23 21.68 6.14
CA THR A 636 -22.43 22.46 5.78
C THR A 636 -23.04 23.31 6.89
N SER A 637 -22.61 23.13 8.14
CA SER A 637 -23.09 23.91 9.30
C SER A 637 -22.09 24.96 9.80
N LEU A 638 -20.86 24.97 9.27
CA LEU A 638 -19.78 25.82 9.79
C LEU A 638 -20.04 27.27 9.41
N SER A 639 -20.49 28.05 10.37
CA SER A 639 -20.93 29.44 10.17
C SER A 639 -20.03 30.46 10.85
N TYR A 640 -19.07 30.00 11.66
CA TYR A 640 -18.19 30.87 12.42
C TYR A 640 -16.78 30.30 12.57
N ILE A 641 -15.78 31.12 12.25
CA ILE A 641 -14.37 30.93 12.62
C ILE A 641 -13.93 32.18 13.38
N SER A 642 -13.32 32.01 14.55
CA SER A 642 -12.84 33.15 15.36
C SER A 642 -11.86 34.03 14.59
N ASP A 643 -11.97 35.34 14.79
CA ASP A 643 -10.99 36.29 14.27
C ASP A 643 -9.64 36.10 14.99
N PHE A 644 -8.55 36.07 14.21
CA PHE A 644 -7.20 35.93 14.74
C PHE A 644 -6.20 36.62 13.80
N THR A 645 -4.99 36.86 14.30
CA THR A 645 -3.86 37.32 13.48
C THR A 645 -2.61 36.56 13.91
N SER A 646 -1.92 35.96 12.93
CA SER A 646 -0.68 35.21 13.15
C SER A 646 0.48 35.83 12.35
N GLU A 647 1.58 35.09 12.20
CA GLU A 647 2.74 35.53 11.40
C GLU A 647 2.34 35.85 9.95
N ASN A 648 1.61 34.93 9.30
CA ASN A 648 1.30 34.98 7.87
C ASN A 648 -0.19 34.96 7.52
N LEU A 649 -1.08 34.74 8.50
CA LEU A 649 -2.52 34.61 8.28
C LEU A 649 -3.31 35.61 9.14
N VAL A 650 -4.49 35.98 8.64
CA VAL A 650 -5.48 36.77 9.37
C VAL A 650 -6.86 36.19 9.08
N CYS A 651 -7.68 36.02 10.11
CA CYS A 651 -9.09 35.69 9.95
C CYS A 651 -9.92 36.93 10.26
N HIS A 652 -10.84 37.24 9.34
CA HIS A 652 -11.81 38.30 9.50
C HIS A 652 -13.14 37.83 8.92
N ASN A 653 -14.23 37.96 9.68
CA ASN A 653 -15.56 37.52 9.28
C ASN A 653 -15.57 36.06 8.79
N SER A 654 -14.97 35.17 9.58
CA SER A 654 -14.88 33.72 9.27
C SER A 654 -14.19 33.38 7.94
N THR A 655 -13.38 34.30 7.40
CA THR A 655 -12.60 34.12 6.19
C THR A 655 -11.12 34.27 6.51
N ILE A 656 -10.32 33.28 6.13
CA ILE A 656 -8.87 33.26 6.36
C ILE A 656 -8.16 33.79 5.11
N TYR A 657 -7.36 34.82 5.31
CA TYR A 657 -6.52 35.46 4.31
C TYR A 657 -5.04 35.33 4.68
N SER A 658 -4.17 35.59 3.71
CA SER A 658 -2.80 36.01 4.02
C SER A 658 -2.83 37.34 4.76
N LYS A 659 -1.81 37.60 5.59
CA LYS A 659 -1.71 38.80 6.43
C LYS A 659 -1.76 40.13 5.66
N ASP A 660 -1.27 40.12 4.42
CA ASP A 660 -1.34 41.25 3.49
C ASP A 660 -2.67 41.35 2.73
N PHE A 661 -3.61 40.43 2.97
CA PHE A 661 -4.86 40.24 2.22
C PHE A 661 -4.66 39.90 0.72
N GLY A 662 -3.44 39.53 0.33
CA GLY A 662 -3.07 39.15 -1.04
C GLY A 662 -3.62 37.80 -1.51
N ARG A 663 -4.03 36.94 -0.59
CA ARG A 663 -4.58 35.62 -0.90
C ARG A 663 -5.71 35.27 0.06
N VAL A 664 -6.80 34.73 -0.47
CA VAL A 664 -7.84 34.08 0.35
C VAL A 664 -7.62 32.57 0.35
N TYR A 665 -7.59 31.98 1.54
CA TYR A 665 -7.33 30.55 1.74
C TYR A 665 -8.60 29.75 1.95
N LEU A 666 -9.56 30.31 2.70
CA LEU A 666 -10.74 29.59 3.16
C LEU A 666 -11.83 30.57 3.60
N HIS A 667 -13.07 30.25 3.28
CA HIS A 667 -14.28 30.84 3.84
C HIS A 667 -15.15 29.75 4.48
N ALA A 668 -15.76 30.05 5.63
CA ALA A 668 -16.64 29.12 6.31
C ALA A 668 -17.94 28.85 5.49
N PRO A 669 -18.26 27.59 5.14
CA PRO A 669 -19.31 27.27 4.16
C PRO A 669 -20.75 27.73 4.50
N ALA A 670 -21.09 27.87 5.77
CA ALA A 670 -22.43 28.24 6.24
C ALA A 670 -22.53 29.69 6.73
N CYS A 671 -21.52 30.53 6.50
CA CYS A 671 -21.62 31.96 6.73
C CYS A 671 -22.75 32.57 5.90
N ARG A 672 -23.50 33.52 6.46
CA ARG A 672 -24.66 34.14 5.81
C ARG A 672 -24.30 35.32 4.90
N ASP A 673 -23.06 35.36 4.43
CA ASP A 673 -22.57 36.40 3.53
C ASP A 673 -23.15 36.17 2.13
N ASN A 674 -24.11 37.02 1.74
CA ASN A 674 -24.76 36.95 0.43
C ASN A 674 -23.96 37.66 -0.67
N TYR A 675 -23.16 38.65 -0.29
CA TYR A 675 -22.36 39.48 -1.17
C TYR A 675 -20.92 39.52 -0.66
N ILE A 676 -19.98 39.05 -1.49
CA ILE A 676 -18.55 39.12 -1.20
C ILE A 676 -17.90 40.03 -2.23
N SER A 677 -17.26 41.10 -1.75
CA SER A 677 -16.42 41.98 -2.55
C SER A 677 -15.02 42.01 -1.94
N PHE A 678 -14.01 41.80 -2.76
CA PHE A 678 -12.62 41.78 -2.30
C PHE A 678 -11.94 43.12 -2.53
N ASP A 679 -11.03 43.48 -1.64
CA ASP A 679 -10.17 44.65 -1.80
C ASP A 679 -9.16 44.47 -2.96
N ARG A 680 -8.62 45.58 -3.47
CA ARG A 680 -7.58 45.65 -4.51
C ARG A 680 -6.29 44.90 -4.15
N ARG A 681 -6.05 44.63 -2.87
CA ARG A 681 -4.89 43.84 -2.41
C ARG A 681 -4.97 42.37 -2.84
N LEU A 682 -6.16 41.81 -3.07
CA LEU A 682 -6.32 40.40 -3.37
C LEU A 682 -5.70 40.05 -4.72
N ASN A 683 -4.66 39.20 -4.72
CA ASN A 683 -3.99 38.70 -5.91
C ASN A 683 -4.43 37.28 -6.31
N SER A 684 -4.77 36.40 -5.36
CA SER A 684 -5.12 35.00 -5.68
C SER A 684 -6.19 34.39 -4.76
N VAL A 685 -6.97 33.46 -5.31
CA VAL A 685 -7.91 32.61 -4.58
C VAL A 685 -7.36 31.19 -4.52
N ALA A 686 -7.21 30.64 -3.31
CA ALA A 686 -6.67 29.29 -3.13
C ALA A 686 -7.65 28.19 -3.60
N ASP A 687 -7.11 26.97 -3.75
CA ASP A 687 -7.89 25.78 -4.04
C ASP A 687 -8.93 25.54 -2.92
N SER A 688 -10.16 25.22 -3.34
CA SER A 688 -11.30 24.99 -2.44
C SER A 688 -11.65 26.15 -1.48
N ALA A 689 -11.20 27.39 -1.74
CA ALA A 689 -11.35 28.50 -0.79
C ALA A 689 -12.80 28.80 -0.38
N PHE A 690 -13.76 28.68 -1.28
CA PHE A 690 -15.20 28.90 -1.06
C PHE A 690 -16.02 27.62 -1.30
N ILE A 691 -15.39 26.46 -1.25
CA ILE A 691 -16.08 25.19 -1.54
C ILE A 691 -17.32 25.01 -0.64
N ASN A 692 -18.42 24.57 -1.23
CA ASN A 692 -19.71 24.35 -0.56
C ASN A 692 -20.31 25.59 0.13
N SER A 693 -19.86 26.81 -0.18
CA SER A 693 -20.42 28.04 0.43
C SER A 693 -21.89 28.22 0.06
N ALA A 694 -22.77 28.02 1.01
CA ALA A 694 -24.20 27.80 0.76
C ALA A 694 -25.01 29.09 0.56
N TYR A 695 -24.50 30.24 1.03
CA TYR A 695 -25.26 31.50 1.06
C TYR A 695 -24.74 32.57 0.10
N ILE A 696 -23.54 32.42 -0.45
CA ILE A 696 -22.95 33.39 -1.38
C ILE A 696 -23.82 33.47 -2.64
N GLU A 697 -24.34 34.66 -2.93
CA GLU A 697 -25.12 34.94 -4.13
C GLU A 697 -24.34 35.75 -5.17
N ILE A 698 -23.47 36.65 -4.71
CA ILE A 698 -22.72 37.55 -5.57
C ILE A 698 -21.26 37.59 -5.12
N VAL A 699 -20.35 37.37 -6.07
CA VAL A 699 -18.91 37.53 -5.88
C VAL A 699 -18.39 38.62 -6.82
N VAL A 700 -17.74 39.64 -6.25
CA VAL A 700 -17.15 40.74 -7.01
C VAL A 700 -15.63 40.75 -6.80
N PHE A 701 -14.89 40.38 -7.83
CA PHE A 701 -13.46 40.68 -7.93
C PHE A 701 -13.29 42.08 -8.52
N VAL A 702 -12.49 42.91 -7.85
CA VAL A 702 -12.16 44.26 -8.30
C VAL A 702 -11.23 44.21 -9.50
N ASP A 703 -11.39 45.16 -10.42
CA ASP A 703 -10.55 45.27 -11.61
C ASP A 703 -9.07 45.34 -11.26
N ASN A 704 -8.25 44.57 -11.99
CA ASN A 704 -6.79 44.47 -11.84
C ASN A 704 -6.30 43.95 -10.48
N SER A 705 -7.13 43.29 -9.67
CA SER A 705 -6.67 42.70 -8.40
C SER A 705 -6.26 41.23 -8.56
N VAL A 706 -7.19 40.35 -8.96
CA VAL A 706 -6.97 38.89 -8.96
C VAL A 706 -6.30 38.41 -10.25
N SER A 707 -5.23 37.62 -10.11
CA SER A 707 -4.49 36.98 -11.21
C SER A 707 -4.81 35.49 -11.41
N SER A 708 -5.23 34.79 -10.35
CA SER A 708 -5.52 33.35 -10.40
C SER A 708 -6.65 32.91 -9.47
N ILE A 709 -7.50 32.00 -9.95
CA ILE A 709 -8.53 31.29 -9.18
C ILE A 709 -8.16 29.80 -9.07
N GLY A 710 -8.09 29.26 -7.87
CA GLY A 710 -7.67 27.88 -7.61
C GLY A 710 -8.63 26.80 -8.10
N ARG A 711 -8.16 25.54 -8.06
CA ARG A 711 -8.93 24.34 -8.38
C ARG A 711 -10.09 24.18 -7.38
N ARG A 712 -11.30 23.86 -7.86
CA ARG A 712 -12.53 23.70 -7.04
C ARG A 712 -12.85 24.91 -6.14
N ALA A 713 -12.31 26.10 -6.42
CA ALA A 713 -12.34 27.25 -5.51
C ALA A 713 -13.76 27.71 -5.12
N LEU A 714 -14.74 27.66 -6.02
CA LEU A 714 -16.14 27.99 -5.77
C LEU A 714 -17.07 26.79 -6.04
N GLU A 715 -16.53 25.57 -6.00
CA GLU A 715 -17.31 24.37 -6.25
C GLU A 715 -18.51 24.27 -5.30
N SER A 716 -19.67 23.91 -5.85
CA SER A 716 -20.92 23.73 -5.11
C SER A 716 -21.38 24.97 -4.34
N CYS A 717 -21.02 26.18 -4.79
CA CYS A 717 -21.68 27.42 -4.37
C CYS A 717 -23.08 27.50 -4.99
N ILE A 718 -24.03 26.76 -4.42
CA ILE A 718 -25.34 26.49 -5.05
C ILE A 718 -26.22 27.74 -5.22
N ARG A 719 -25.99 28.81 -4.45
CA ARG A 719 -26.74 30.07 -4.52
C ARG A 719 -26.06 31.16 -5.33
N LEU A 720 -24.85 30.92 -5.86
CA LEU A 720 -24.11 31.91 -6.64
C LEU A 720 -24.89 32.25 -7.91
N LYS A 721 -25.38 33.49 -7.99
CA LYS A 721 -26.15 34.06 -9.12
C LYS A 721 -25.29 34.91 -10.02
N GLN A 722 -24.28 35.58 -9.48
CA GLN A 722 -23.46 36.54 -10.22
C GLN A 722 -22.01 36.48 -9.77
N ILE A 723 -21.09 36.56 -10.73
CA ILE A 723 -19.65 36.67 -10.46
C ILE A 723 -18.99 37.62 -11.45
N SER A 724 -18.16 38.56 -10.97
CA SER A 724 -17.26 39.32 -11.84
C SER A 724 -15.90 38.66 -11.94
N ILE A 725 -15.35 38.54 -13.16
CA ILE A 725 -14.03 37.97 -13.45
C ILE A 725 -13.23 39.01 -14.26
N PRO A 726 -12.30 39.76 -13.63
CA PRO A 726 -11.56 40.83 -14.29
C PRO A 726 -10.57 40.29 -15.33
N SER A 727 -10.14 41.15 -16.23
CA SER A 727 -9.19 40.80 -17.30
C SER A 727 -7.79 40.40 -16.80
N SER A 728 -7.47 40.73 -15.54
CA SER A 728 -6.23 40.31 -14.86
C SER A 728 -6.18 38.82 -14.55
N VAL A 729 -7.32 38.12 -14.51
CA VAL A 729 -7.35 36.68 -14.26
C VAL A 729 -6.72 35.96 -15.45
N SER A 730 -5.59 35.30 -15.21
CA SER A 730 -4.80 34.58 -16.22
C SER A 730 -4.96 33.07 -16.12
N SER A 731 -5.34 32.55 -14.95
CA SER A 731 -5.55 31.12 -14.71
C SER A 731 -6.77 30.87 -13.82
N ILE A 732 -7.51 29.81 -14.16
CA ILE A 732 -8.64 29.29 -13.38
C ILE A 732 -8.44 27.78 -13.30
N GLY A 733 -8.38 27.24 -12.10
CA GLY A 733 -8.16 25.82 -11.87
C GLY A 733 -9.35 24.95 -12.25
N ASP A 734 -9.09 23.66 -12.44
CA ASP A 734 -10.12 22.68 -12.83
C ASP A 734 -11.30 22.68 -11.86
N ASN A 735 -12.51 22.55 -12.42
CA ASN A 735 -13.76 22.45 -11.66
C ASN A 735 -14.02 23.62 -10.69
N ALA A 736 -13.38 24.78 -10.85
CA ALA A 736 -13.55 25.94 -9.97
C ALA A 736 -15.02 26.34 -9.75
N PHE A 737 -15.92 26.10 -10.72
CA PHE A 737 -17.33 26.49 -10.66
C PHE A 737 -18.30 25.31 -10.83
N ILE A 738 -17.83 24.07 -10.66
CA ILE A 738 -18.71 22.90 -10.80
C ILE A 738 -19.83 22.96 -9.75
N ASN A 739 -21.03 22.50 -10.10
CA ASN A 739 -22.21 22.51 -9.23
C ASN A 739 -22.69 23.90 -8.73
N CYS A 740 -22.29 24.99 -9.38
CA CYS A 740 -22.89 26.32 -9.19
C CYS A 740 -24.25 26.44 -9.90
N ILE A 741 -25.26 25.70 -9.44
CA ILE A 741 -26.54 25.52 -10.16
C ILE A 741 -27.37 26.80 -10.38
N SER A 742 -27.18 27.82 -9.56
CA SER A 742 -27.87 29.11 -9.69
C SER A 742 -27.20 30.05 -10.71
N LEU A 743 -25.97 29.75 -11.13
CA LEU A 743 -25.19 30.57 -12.06
C LEU A 743 -25.61 30.26 -13.51
N LYS A 744 -26.85 30.59 -13.86
CA LYS A 744 -27.44 30.33 -15.19
C LYS A 744 -27.10 31.40 -16.22
N CYS A 745 -26.90 32.63 -15.76
CA CYS A 745 -26.48 33.83 -16.46
C CYS A 745 -25.82 34.73 -15.40
N GLY A 746 -25.04 35.76 -15.77
CA GLY A 746 -24.48 36.70 -14.79
C GLY A 746 -22.99 36.53 -14.49
N VAL A 747 -22.27 35.75 -15.29
CA VAL A 747 -20.80 35.82 -15.31
C VAL A 747 -20.38 37.10 -16.05
N LEU A 748 -19.86 38.08 -15.31
CA LEU A 748 -19.33 39.33 -15.85
C LEU A 748 -17.83 39.22 -16.05
N PHE A 749 -17.39 38.80 -17.24
CA PHE A 749 -15.97 38.63 -17.54
C PHE A 749 -15.47 39.61 -18.60
N GLN A 750 -14.29 40.21 -18.39
CA GLN A 750 -13.76 41.26 -19.28
C GLN A 750 -12.96 40.71 -20.47
N ASN A 751 -12.17 39.65 -20.27
CA ASN A 751 -11.35 39.07 -21.33
C ASN A 751 -12.24 38.25 -22.30
N LYS A 752 -12.41 38.73 -23.53
CA LYS A 752 -13.28 38.10 -24.55
C LYS A 752 -12.53 37.22 -25.55
N THR A 753 -11.27 36.87 -25.28
CA THR A 753 -10.50 35.96 -26.16
C THR A 753 -11.10 34.55 -26.13
N GLN A 754 -11.08 33.83 -27.27
CA GLN A 754 -11.62 32.48 -27.35
C GLN A 754 -10.93 31.53 -26.35
N ARG A 755 -9.60 31.62 -26.24
CA ARG A 755 -8.80 30.86 -25.26
C ARG A 755 -9.30 31.06 -23.82
N PHE A 756 -9.67 32.28 -23.44
CA PHE A 756 -10.17 32.56 -22.09
C PHE A 756 -11.60 32.04 -21.88
N VAL A 757 -12.44 32.09 -22.91
CA VAL A 757 -13.77 31.47 -22.89
C VAL A 757 -13.68 29.95 -22.75
N ASP A 758 -12.68 29.32 -23.37
CA ASP A 758 -12.41 27.89 -23.23
C ASP A 758 -11.98 27.55 -21.81
N ILE A 759 -11.09 28.36 -21.19
CA ILE A 759 -10.70 28.25 -19.77
C ILE A 759 -11.92 28.36 -18.84
N LEU A 760 -12.80 29.33 -19.08
CA LEU A 760 -14.04 29.46 -18.30
C LEU A 760 -14.91 28.21 -18.42
N THR A 761 -15.06 27.67 -19.63
CA THR A 761 -15.89 26.48 -19.85
C THR A 761 -15.26 25.23 -19.21
N SER A 762 -13.94 25.03 -19.32
CA SER A 762 -13.23 23.90 -18.72
C SER A 762 -13.18 23.97 -17.18
N SER A 763 -13.29 25.18 -16.60
CA SER A 763 -13.39 25.37 -15.15
C SER A 763 -14.75 25.00 -14.54
N GLY A 764 -15.69 24.49 -15.34
CA GLY A 764 -16.99 24.00 -14.89
C GLY A 764 -18.16 25.00 -15.04
N LEU A 765 -17.94 26.15 -15.69
CA LEU A 765 -19.04 27.08 -15.99
C LEU A 765 -19.89 26.57 -17.17
N PRO A 766 -21.23 26.52 -17.03
CA PRO A 766 -22.08 26.17 -18.16
C PRO A 766 -22.05 27.30 -19.20
N LYS A 767 -21.99 26.97 -20.50
CA LYS A 767 -21.94 27.96 -21.60
C LYS A 767 -23.07 28.99 -21.54
N THR A 768 -24.24 28.60 -21.02
CA THR A 768 -25.38 29.51 -20.82
C THR A 768 -25.09 30.65 -19.85
N SER A 769 -24.21 30.44 -18.88
CA SER A 769 -23.84 31.42 -17.84
C SER A 769 -23.06 32.63 -18.38
N LEU A 770 -22.43 32.48 -19.55
CA LEU A 770 -21.64 33.50 -20.23
C LEU A 770 -22.50 34.52 -20.99
N VAL A 771 -23.82 34.32 -21.03
CA VAL A 771 -24.79 35.26 -21.63
C VAL A 771 -25.29 36.24 -20.57
N ALA A 772 -25.48 37.50 -20.96
CA ALA A 772 -26.06 38.51 -20.07
C ALA A 772 -27.49 38.12 -19.64
N CYS A 773 -27.77 38.19 -18.34
CA CYS A 773 -29.12 37.98 -17.83
C CYS A 773 -30.09 39.03 -18.40
N GLN A 774 -31.20 38.60 -19.01
CA GLN A 774 -32.25 39.51 -19.48
C GLN A 774 -32.89 40.33 -18.34
N ALA A 775 -32.83 39.84 -17.10
CA ALA A 775 -33.39 40.50 -15.92
C ALA A 775 -32.56 41.68 -15.37
N PHE A 776 -31.32 41.90 -15.84
CA PHE A 776 -30.40 42.92 -15.31
C PHE A 776 -29.92 43.92 -16.38
N SER A 777 -30.53 43.94 -17.57
CA SER A 777 -30.14 44.92 -18.58
C SER A 777 -30.78 46.28 -18.30
N CYS A 778 -29.97 47.31 -18.04
CA CYS A 778 -30.39 48.72 -18.16
C CYS A 778 -30.60 49.14 -19.63
N ARG A 779 -31.15 48.26 -20.49
CA ARG A 779 -31.63 48.68 -21.80
C ARG A 779 -33.03 49.27 -21.60
N PRO A 780 -33.30 50.52 -22.03
CA PRO A 780 -34.62 51.10 -21.88
C PRO A 780 -35.61 50.28 -22.72
N GLN A 781 -36.45 49.49 -22.06
CA GLN A 781 -37.65 48.96 -22.71
C GLN A 781 -38.62 50.14 -22.85
N GLN A 782 -38.88 50.56 -24.09
CA GLN A 782 -40.05 51.36 -24.42
C GLN A 782 -41.30 50.54 -24.11
N ILE A 783 -41.80 50.59 -22.88
CA ILE A 783 -43.17 50.15 -22.56
C ILE A 783 -43.80 51.22 -21.65
N LEU A 784 -44.94 51.70 -22.14
CA LEU A 784 -45.88 52.69 -21.62
C LEU A 784 -45.90 52.95 -20.10
N ASN A 785 -45.82 54.25 -19.77
CA ASN A 785 -46.35 54.95 -18.59
C ASN A 785 -47.00 54.08 -17.49
N VAL A 786 -46.18 53.65 -16.52
CA VAL A 786 -46.64 53.36 -15.15
C VAL A 786 -45.57 53.93 -14.20
N PRO A 787 -45.94 54.73 -13.18
CA PRO A 787 -44.96 55.34 -12.28
C PRO A 787 -44.39 54.27 -11.32
N ILE A 788 -43.07 54.09 -11.34
CA ILE A 788 -42.32 53.21 -10.43
C ILE A 788 -41.78 54.07 -9.25
N PRO A 789 -41.92 53.64 -7.97
CA PRO A 789 -41.45 54.41 -6.81
C PRO A 789 -39.92 54.51 -6.71
N THR A 790 -39.43 55.70 -6.36
CA THR A 790 -38.02 56.15 -6.29
C THR A 790 -37.13 55.52 -5.20
N ILE A 791 -37.54 54.43 -4.55
CA ILE A 791 -36.78 53.81 -3.44
C ILE A 791 -35.64 52.88 -3.91
N LEU A 792 -35.64 52.44 -5.18
CA LEU A 792 -34.66 51.46 -5.69
C LEU A 792 -33.36 52.07 -6.25
N PHE A 793 -33.26 53.39 -6.41
CA PHE A 793 -32.08 54.03 -7.02
C PHE A 793 -30.99 54.46 -6.02
N THR A 794 -31.27 54.48 -4.72
CA THR A 794 -30.39 55.15 -3.75
C THR A 794 -29.21 54.30 -3.27
N VAL A 795 -29.16 53.00 -3.55
CA VAL A 795 -28.12 52.10 -2.97
C VAL A 795 -26.89 51.91 -3.88
N PHE A 796 -26.93 52.34 -5.15
CA PHE A 796 -25.86 51.99 -6.11
C PHE A 796 -24.75 53.03 -6.34
N ILE A 797 -24.75 54.18 -5.65
CA ILE A 797 -23.71 55.22 -5.89
C ILE A 797 -22.84 55.55 -4.68
N LEU A 798 -23.22 55.21 -3.44
CA LEU A 798 -22.34 55.40 -2.28
C LEU A 798 -22.63 54.35 -1.20
N MET A 799 -21.98 53.19 -1.25
CA MET A 799 -21.50 52.40 -0.10
C MET A 799 -20.39 51.45 -0.54
#